data_AF-A0A7J8D5M5-F1
#
_entry.id   AF-A0A7J8D5M5-F1
#
_cell.length_a   1.000
_cell.length_b   1.000
_cell.length_c   1.000
_cell.angle_alpha   90.00
_cell.angle_beta   90.00
_cell.angle_gamma   90.00
#
_symmetry.space_group_name_H-M   'P 1'
#
loop_
_entity.id
_entity.type
_entity.pdbx_description
1 polymer ?
#
loop_
_entity_poly.entity_id
_entity_poly.type
_entity_poly.pdbx_seq_one_letter_code
_entity_poly.pdbx_strand_id
1 'polypeptide(L)'
;MASLRNASPKLRSYFKENYIPQVCEALLCGLLVTCPQDPLRYLEEMIIFIMRNGLENLLWDMCIDPSMKPKIRRLSDTYLEQLFGLDDQLITPELMIKACTFYTGNLVKTHFCSWKSTAIPHINESHIQAEKMEKAMEYNNLKLQKYIFCHWHSYVKSKKEQLKETLLRIRQIFNHIKLINILTKWRNKAKNNYKKREDELILKHERLLRKWRNRIKFKEHADEQSISSEQSLSEGSLDEISQSDLSLLPERAILQVFFYLSLRDVIICSQVSHSWMLMTQTSSLWNGIDFSMVKDMITDKYVVSTLQKWRLNVLRLNFRGCLLRLKTLKYISFCKNLQELNLSDCPTLTDESMRYISEGCSGVLYLNLSNTHITNRTMRLLPRHFHNLQNLSLAYCRKFTDKGLQYLNLGNGCHKLIYLDLSGCTQISVQGFKNIANSCTGIMHLTINDMPTLTDNCVKGLMILSRHKKLKDLSLSECYKITDIGIQAFCKGSLILEHLDVSYCQQLSDEIIKALAIYCSNLTYLSIAGCPKITDSAMELLSAKCHYLHILDVSGCILLTDQTLENLQIGCQQLRILRMQYCRLISKEAVMKMSSIVQQQEYSPNDPPLWFGYDCKGKPLSEQQDTTQLKGSELSVKESTYSNEQEAMTFSIKQEEQKI
;
A
#
# COMPACT_ATOMS: atom_id res chain seq x y z
N MET A 1 22.25 -22.01 -35.70
CA MET A 1 23.36 -22.39 -34.78
C MET A 1 23.27 -21.67 -33.43
N ALA A 2 23.31 -20.34 -33.35
CA ALA A 2 23.21 -19.61 -32.06
C ALA A 2 21.89 -19.87 -31.30
N SER A 3 20.80 -20.07 -32.02
CA SER A 3 19.46 -20.28 -31.46
C SER A 3 19.16 -21.70 -30.96
N LEU A 4 20.03 -22.68 -31.22
CA LEU A 4 19.90 -24.07 -30.74
C LEU A 4 20.64 -24.32 -29.41
N ARG A 5 21.02 -23.25 -28.69
CA ARG A 5 21.73 -23.32 -27.40
C ARG A 5 20.95 -24.02 -26.29
N ASN A 6 19.64 -24.20 -26.46
CA ASN A 6 18.75 -24.90 -25.52
C ASN A 6 18.25 -26.26 -26.06
N ALA A 7 18.52 -26.58 -27.33
CA ALA A 7 18.09 -27.83 -27.96
C ALA A 7 18.80 -29.06 -27.38
N SER A 8 18.26 -30.27 -27.53
CA SER A 8 18.88 -31.47 -26.98
C SER A 8 20.30 -31.73 -27.55
N PRO A 9 21.25 -32.29 -26.76
CA PRO A 9 22.62 -32.54 -27.22
C PRO A 9 22.70 -33.39 -28.50
N LYS A 10 21.78 -34.34 -28.64
CA LYS A 10 21.63 -35.20 -29.81
C LYS A 10 21.28 -34.41 -31.08
N LEU A 11 20.38 -33.43 -30.97
CA LEU A 11 19.97 -32.56 -32.08
C LEU A 11 21.13 -31.66 -32.53
N ARG A 12 21.92 -31.16 -31.57
CA ARG A 12 23.09 -30.31 -31.86
C ARG A 12 24.22 -31.07 -32.54
N SER A 13 24.50 -32.31 -32.12
CA SER A 13 25.52 -33.15 -32.77
C SER A 13 25.11 -33.47 -34.21
N TYR A 14 23.85 -33.88 -34.41
CA TYR A 14 23.33 -34.20 -35.74
C TYR A 14 23.46 -33.03 -36.71
N PHE A 15 23.05 -31.83 -36.31
CA PHE A 15 23.13 -30.65 -37.18
C PHE A 15 24.57 -30.17 -37.43
N LYS A 16 25.49 -30.42 -36.50
CA LYS A 16 26.91 -30.10 -36.67
C LYS A 16 27.62 -31.07 -37.62
N GLU A 17 27.22 -32.34 -37.59
CA GLU A 17 27.77 -33.41 -38.45
C GLU A 17 27.15 -33.42 -39.85
N ASN A 18 25.89 -32.96 -39.98
CA ASN A 18 25.11 -32.99 -41.23
C ASN A 18 24.71 -31.59 -41.71
N TYR A 19 25.60 -30.61 -41.57
CA TYR A 19 25.36 -29.24 -42.03
C TYR A 19 25.49 -29.17 -43.55
N ILE A 20 24.36 -29.27 -44.27
CA ILE A 20 24.31 -29.22 -45.73
C ILE A 20 23.34 -28.10 -46.16
N PRO A 21 23.69 -27.23 -47.13
CA PRO A 21 22.86 -26.08 -47.54
C PRO A 21 21.38 -26.40 -47.81
N GLN A 22 21.08 -27.56 -48.39
CA GLN A 22 19.73 -28.02 -48.73
C GLN A 22 18.83 -28.17 -47.48
N VAL A 23 19.39 -28.52 -46.33
CA VAL A 23 18.64 -28.59 -45.06
C VAL A 23 18.28 -27.19 -44.58
N CYS A 24 19.19 -26.23 -44.71
CA CYS A 24 18.93 -24.84 -44.38
C CYS A 24 17.88 -24.22 -45.31
N GLU A 25 17.92 -24.55 -46.60
CA GLU A 25 16.94 -24.11 -47.59
C GLU A 25 15.53 -24.62 -47.26
N ALA A 26 15.37 -25.92 -46.99
CA ALA A 26 14.07 -26.49 -46.64
C ALA A 26 13.48 -25.87 -45.35
N LEU A 27 14.32 -25.70 -44.31
CA LEU A 27 13.91 -25.08 -43.04
C LEU A 27 13.54 -23.61 -43.20
N LEU A 28 14.31 -22.86 -43.99
CA LEU A 28 14.04 -21.45 -44.26
C LEU A 28 12.76 -21.27 -45.07
N CYS A 29 12.53 -22.11 -46.08
CA CYS A 29 11.29 -22.14 -46.84
C CYS A 29 10.08 -22.46 -45.94
N GLY A 30 10.19 -23.45 -45.06
CA GLY A 30 9.14 -23.77 -44.08
C GLY A 30 8.81 -22.58 -43.17
N LEU A 31 9.82 -21.90 -42.63
CA LEU A 31 9.64 -20.72 -41.78
C LEU A 31 8.96 -19.55 -42.51
N LEU A 32 9.42 -19.26 -43.73
CA LEU A 32 8.93 -18.12 -44.51
C LEU A 32 7.50 -18.32 -45.01
N VAL A 33 7.08 -19.57 -45.22
CA VAL A 33 5.73 -19.90 -45.71
C VAL A 33 4.76 -20.11 -44.54
N THR A 34 5.19 -20.77 -43.47
CA THR A 34 4.30 -21.17 -42.36
C THR A 34 4.16 -20.07 -41.30
N CYS A 35 5.11 -19.12 -41.22
CA CYS A 35 5.12 -18.00 -40.26
C CYS A 35 4.65 -18.39 -38.83
N PRO A 36 5.28 -19.39 -38.19
CA PRO A 36 4.85 -19.88 -36.88
C PRO A 36 5.04 -18.83 -35.76
N GLN A 37 4.15 -18.81 -34.77
CA GLN A 37 4.25 -17.91 -33.62
C GLN A 37 5.51 -18.15 -32.77
N ASP A 38 6.01 -19.38 -32.74
CA ASP A 38 7.30 -19.74 -32.14
C ASP A 38 8.23 -20.37 -33.19
N PRO A 39 9.06 -19.56 -33.86
CA PRO A 39 9.98 -20.03 -34.91
C PRO A 39 11.00 -21.05 -34.41
N LEU A 40 11.39 -20.98 -33.13
CA LEU A 40 12.44 -21.84 -32.59
C LEU A 40 11.92 -23.25 -32.34
N ARG A 41 10.74 -23.36 -31.72
CA ARG A 41 10.08 -24.64 -31.50
C ARG A 41 9.74 -25.32 -32.82
N TYR A 42 9.24 -24.55 -33.79
CA TYR A 42 8.95 -25.05 -35.13
C TYR A 42 10.21 -25.60 -35.83
N LEU A 43 11.33 -24.88 -35.76
CA LEU A 43 12.61 -25.37 -36.31
C LEU A 43 13.07 -26.66 -35.64
N GLU A 44 12.93 -26.79 -34.33
CA GLU A 44 13.30 -28.03 -33.61
C GLU A 44 12.45 -29.21 -34.09
N GLU A 45 11.14 -29.04 -34.24
CA GLU A 45 10.23 -30.08 -34.73
C GLU A 45 10.54 -30.48 -36.17
N MET A 46 10.83 -29.52 -37.05
CA MET A 46 11.18 -29.79 -38.45
C MET A 46 12.55 -30.46 -38.59
N ILE A 47 13.53 -30.13 -37.75
CA ILE A 47 14.83 -30.84 -37.74
C ILE A 47 14.62 -32.29 -37.28
N ILE A 48 13.80 -32.54 -36.26
CA ILE A 48 13.45 -33.90 -35.84
C ILE A 48 12.75 -34.66 -36.98
N PHE A 49 11.89 -34.00 -37.74
CA PHE A 49 11.23 -34.58 -38.90
C PHE A 49 12.22 -34.98 -40.00
N ILE A 50 13.18 -34.12 -40.34
CA ILE A 50 14.26 -34.42 -41.30
C ILE A 50 15.12 -35.59 -40.81
N MET A 51 15.46 -35.61 -39.51
CA MET A 51 16.21 -36.72 -38.90
C MET A 51 15.51 -38.08 -39.05
N ARG A 52 14.18 -38.10 -39.02
CA ARG A 52 13.39 -39.34 -39.16
C ARG A 52 13.28 -39.82 -40.60
N ASN A 53 13.19 -38.90 -41.57
CA ASN A 53 13.02 -39.24 -42.98
C ASN A 53 14.34 -39.51 -43.73
N GLY A 54 15.46 -39.15 -43.12
CA GLY A 54 16.79 -39.29 -43.71
C GLY A 54 17.09 -38.20 -44.75
N LEU A 55 18.37 -37.91 -44.95
CA LEU A 55 18.83 -36.87 -45.88
C LEU A 55 18.66 -37.29 -47.35
N GLU A 56 18.59 -38.59 -47.63
CA GLU A 56 18.43 -39.14 -48.98
C GLU A 56 17.08 -38.75 -49.63
N ASN A 57 16.07 -38.44 -48.80
CA ASN A 57 14.74 -38.04 -49.26
C ASN A 57 14.47 -36.53 -49.10
N LEU A 58 15.51 -35.72 -48.82
CA LEU A 58 15.35 -34.30 -48.52
C LEU A 58 14.82 -33.52 -49.74
N LEU A 59 13.62 -32.96 -49.59
CA LEU A 59 13.01 -32.05 -50.56
C LEU A 59 12.96 -30.64 -50.01
N TRP A 60 13.10 -29.62 -50.87
CA TRP A 60 13.08 -28.22 -50.48
C TRP A 60 11.74 -27.78 -49.86
N ASP A 61 10.63 -28.46 -50.16
CA ASP A 61 9.27 -28.18 -49.67
C ASP A 61 8.86 -29.10 -48.49
N MET A 62 9.79 -29.91 -47.97
CA MET A 62 9.51 -30.90 -46.93
C MET A 62 9.03 -30.29 -45.62
N CYS A 63 9.47 -29.07 -45.31
CA CYS A 63 9.06 -28.35 -44.10
C CYS A 63 7.80 -27.48 -44.30
N ILE A 64 7.22 -27.45 -45.49
CA ILE A 64 5.99 -26.68 -45.75
C ILE A 64 4.77 -27.56 -45.46
N ASP A 65 3.80 -27.02 -44.72
CA ASP A 65 2.54 -27.73 -44.46
C ASP A 65 1.87 -28.16 -45.78
N PRO A 66 1.41 -29.41 -45.92
CA PRO A 66 0.80 -29.92 -47.15
C PRO A 66 -0.33 -29.05 -47.74
N SER A 67 -1.09 -28.35 -46.89
CA SER A 67 -2.15 -27.43 -47.31
C SER A 67 -1.64 -26.16 -47.97
N MET A 68 -0.40 -25.76 -47.64
CA MET A 68 0.27 -24.54 -48.10
C MET A 68 1.33 -24.80 -49.17
N LYS A 69 1.52 -26.06 -49.59
CA LYS A 69 2.47 -26.42 -50.63
C LYS A 69 2.06 -25.78 -51.97
N PRO A 70 3.00 -25.10 -52.67
CA PRO A 70 2.71 -24.57 -53.98
C PRO A 70 2.45 -25.72 -54.97
N LYS A 71 1.36 -25.64 -55.73
CA LYS A 71 1.05 -26.60 -56.80
C LYS A 71 1.97 -26.36 -57.99
N ILE A 72 3.15 -26.96 -57.96
CA ILE A 72 4.09 -26.89 -59.09
C ILE A 72 3.55 -27.78 -60.21
N ARG A 73 3.29 -27.20 -61.39
CA ARG A 73 3.07 -28.00 -62.60
C ARG A 73 4.39 -28.68 -62.95
N ARG A 74 4.46 -30.01 -62.80
CA ARG A 74 5.57 -30.78 -63.39
C ARG A 74 5.53 -30.56 -64.90
N LEU A 75 6.63 -30.07 -65.47
CA LEU A 75 6.84 -30.08 -66.92
C LEU A 75 6.77 -31.55 -67.37
N SER A 76 5.99 -31.85 -68.41
CA SER A 76 5.88 -33.21 -68.92
C SER A 76 7.21 -33.66 -69.51
N ASP A 77 7.53 -34.95 -69.42
CA ASP A 77 8.77 -35.53 -69.97
C ASP A 77 8.91 -35.21 -71.47
N THR A 78 7.79 -35.13 -72.19
CA THR A 78 7.72 -34.69 -73.60
C THR A 78 8.21 -33.25 -73.85
N TYR A 79 8.09 -32.35 -72.87
CA TYR A 79 8.56 -30.98 -72.99
C TYR A 79 10.07 -30.87 -72.73
N LEU A 80 10.61 -31.77 -71.89
CA LEU A 80 12.06 -31.91 -71.70
C LEU A 80 12.73 -32.56 -72.93
N GLU A 81 12.10 -33.59 -73.51
CA GLU A 81 12.56 -34.21 -74.77
C GLU A 81 12.55 -33.22 -75.95
N GLN A 82 11.54 -32.35 -76.04
CA GLN A 82 11.50 -31.27 -77.05
C GLN A 82 12.54 -30.17 -76.82
N LEU A 83 12.93 -29.90 -75.56
CA LEU A 83 13.91 -28.85 -75.25
C LEU A 83 15.35 -29.31 -75.46
N PHE A 84 15.64 -30.61 -75.30
CA PHE A 84 17.00 -31.15 -75.38
C PHE A 84 17.30 -31.92 -76.66
N GLY A 85 16.29 -32.39 -77.42
CA GLY A 85 16.48 -33.07 -78.70
C GLY A 85 17.18 -34.44 -78.57
N LEU A 86 16.80 -35.40 -79.40
CA LEU A 86 17.27 -36.79 -79.33
C LEU A 86 18.69 -37.03 -79.89
N ASP A 87 19.51 -35.99 -80.10
CA ASP A 87 20.85 -36.15 -80.67
C ASP A 87 21.95 -35.79 -79.64
N ASP A 88 22.58 -36.82 -79.07
CA ASP A 88 23.69 -36.80 -78.11
C ASP A 88 24.98 -36.09 -78.59
N GLN A 89 24.95 -35.38 -79.73
CA GLN A 89 26.14 -34.74 -80.31
C GLN A 89 26.15 -33.20 -80.30
N LEU A 90 25.15 -32.53 -79.72
CA LEU A 90 25.07 -31.05 -79.74
C LEU A 90 24.71 -30.38 -78.40
N ILE A 91 24.91 -31.06 -77.26
CA ILE A 91 24.80 -30.42 -75.95
C ILE A 91 26.15 -29.78 -75.59
N THR A 92 26.36 -28.53 -75.98
CA THR A 92 27.53 -27.77 -75.50
C THR A 92 27.32 -27.30 -74.06
N PRO A 93 28.39 -27.20 -73.24
CA PRO A 93 28.30 -26.72 -71.85
C PRO A 93 27.61 -25.35 -71.74
N GLU A 94 27.78 -24.49 -72.74
CA GLU A 94 27.20 -23.16 -72.83
C GLU A 94 25.67 -23.18 -72.99
N LEU A 95 25.15 -24.13 -73.78
CA LEU A 95 23.72 -24.36 -73.96
C LEU A 95 23.09 -24.93 -72.68
N MET A 96 23.77 -25.84 -71.99
CA MET A 96 23.37 -26.34 -70.68
C MET A 96 23.32 -25.22 -69.63
N ILE A 97 24.33 -24.35 -69.59
CA ILE A 97 24.35 -23.19 -68.69
C ILE A 97 23.20 -22.24 -69.02
N LYS A 98 22.92 -21.95 -70.30
CA LYS A 98 21.78 -21.12 -70.71
C LYS A 98 20.43 -21.73 -70.33
N ALA A 99 20.25 -23.04 -70.55
CA ALA A 99 19.03 -23.74 -70.16
C ALA A 99 18.86 -23.75 -68.63
N CYS A 100 19.94 -24.00 -67.89
CA CYS A 100 19.92 -24.04 -66.44
C CYS A 100 19.68 -22.65 -65.83
N THR A 101 20.29 -21.59 -66.38
CA THR A 101 20.06 -20.19 -65.96
C THR A 101 18.66 -19.70 -66.32
N PHE A 102 18.12 -20.10 -67.48
CA PHE A 102 16.73 -19.81 -67.84
C PHE A 102 15.75 -20.53 -66.92
N TYR A 103 15.97 -21.82 -66.64
CA TYR A 103 15.15 -22.61 -65.74
C TYR A 103 15.18 -22.07 -64.31
N THR A 104 16.36 -21.81 -63.75
CA THR A 104 16.50 -21.21 -62.41
C THR A 104 15.92 -19.80 -62.36
N GLY A 105 16.15 -18.97 -63.38
CA GLY A 105 15.55 -17.64 -63.46
C GLY A 105 14.01 -17.68 -63.50
N ASN A 106 13.44 -18.63 -64.24
CA ASN A 106 12.00 -18.82 -64.32
C ASN A 106 11.44 -19.36 -63.00
N LEU A 107 12.11 -20.33 -62.37
CA LEU A 107 11.73 -20.88 -61.07
C LEU A 107 11.73 -19.78 -59.98
N VAL A 108 12.79 -18.99 -59.90
CA VAL A 108 12.90 -17.88 -58.95
C VAL A 108 11.78 -16.88 -59.20
N LYS A 109 11.49 -16.55 -60.46
CA LYS A 109 10.39 -15.63 -60.80
C LYS A 109 9.03 -16.19 -60.39
N THR A 110 8.73 -17.45 -60.70
CA THR A 110 7.44 -18.07 -60.35
C THR A 110 7.26 -18.23 -58.85
N HIS A 111 8.29 -18.71 -58.14
CA HIS A 111 8.22 -18.92 -56.70
C HIS A 111 8.22 -17.62 -55.91
N PHE A 112 9.02 -16.64 -56.32
CA PHE A 112 9.03 -15.31 -55.70
C PHE A 112 7.71 -14.58 -55.93
N CYS A 113 7.13 -14.67 -57.13
CA CYS A 113 5.80 -14.09 -57.39
C CYS A 113 4.70 -14.77 -56.57
N SER A 114 4.72 -16.11 -56.44
CA SER A 114 3.78 -16.82 -55.56
C SER A 114 3.95 -16.43 -54.10
N TRP A 115 5.18 -16.42 -53.57
CA TRP A 115 5.45 -15.97 -52.20
C TRP A 115 5.01 -14.52 -51.98
N LYS A 116 5.31 -13.62 -52.94
CA LYS A 116 4.88 -12.23 -52.88
C LYS A 116 3.36 -12.10 -52.84
N SER A 117 2.63 -12.93 -53.58
CA SER A 117 1.17 -12.92 -53.62
C SER A 117 0.52 -13.46 -52.34
N THR A 118 1.17 -14.35 -51.60
CA THR A 118 0.64 -14.94 -50.36
C THR A 118 1.10 -14.22 -49.09
N ALA A 119 2.36 -13.77 -49.03
CA ALA A 119 2.93 -13.18 -47.82
C ALA A 119 2.54 -11.70 -47.61
N ILE A 120 2.46 -10.90 -48.68
CA ILE A 120 2.16 -9.46 -48.56
C ILE A 120 0.76 -9.18 -48.00
N PRO A 121 -0.33 -9.85 -48.44
CA PRO A 121 -1.66 -9.62 -47.89
C PRO A 121 -1.74 -9.89 -46.38
N HIS A 122 -1.09 -10.97 -45.91
CA HIS A 122 -1.10 -11.38 -44.50
C HIS A 122 -0.34 -10.39 -43.59
N ILE A 123 0.75 -9.79 -44.08
CA ILE A 123 1.49 -8.75 -43.35
C ILE A 123 0.63 -7.47 -43.25
N ASN A 124 -0.09 -7.11 -44.31
CA ASN A 124 -0.95 -5.93 -44.29
C ASN A 124 -2.15 -6.09 -43.37
N GLU A 125 -2.78 -7.27 -43.31
CA GLU A 125 -3.89 -7.53 -42.38
C GLU A 125 -3.45 -7.48 -40.92
N SER A 126 -2.28 -8.03 -40.59
CA SER A 126 -1.75 -7.97 -39.23
C SER A 126 -1.41 -6.54 -38.78
N HIS A 127 -0.90 -5.70 -39.69
CA HIS A 127 -0.65 -4.28 -39.42
C HIS A 127 -1.95 -3.50 -39.18
N ILE A 128 -3.00 -3.74 -39.99
CA ILE A 128 -4.31 -3.09 -39.82
C ILE A 128 -4.95 -3.50 -38.48
N GLN A 129 -4.79 -4.77 -38.07
CA GLN A 129 -5.33 -5.25 -36.80
C GLN A 129 -4.58 -4.66 -35.59
N ALA A 130 -3.26 -4.47 -35.70
CA ALA A 130 -2.45 -3.80 -34.68
C ALA A 130 -2.88 -2.33 -34.49
N GLU A 131 -3.07 -1.59 -35.58
CA GLU A 131 -3.52 -0.18 -35.52
C GLU A 131 -4.92 -0.04 -34.91
N LYS A 132 -5.83 -0.97 -35.22
CA LYS A 132 -7.16 -1.03 -34.58
C LYS A 132 -7.07 -1.33 -33.09
N MET A 133 -6.14 -2.19 -32.68
CA MET A 133 -5.93 -2.52 -31.26
C MET A 133 -5.36 -1.32 -30.49
N GLU A 134 -4.44 -0.56 -31.10
CA GLU A 134 -3.86 0.65 -30.50
C GLU A 134 -4.94 1.72 -30.25
N LYS A 135 -5.78 2.00 -31.25
CA LYS A 135 -6.93 2.91 -31.10
C LYS A 135 -7.93 2.44 -30.03
N ALA A 136 -8.14 1.13 -29.91
CA ALA A 136 -9.01 0.57 -28.87
C ALA A 136 -8.39 0.72 -27.47
N MET A 137 -7.07 0.56 -27.33
CA MET A 137 -6.35 0.79 -26.08
C MET A 137 -6.42 2.25 -25.64
N GLU A 138 -6.21 3.20 -26.56
CA GLU A 138 -6.34 4.64 -26.27
C GLU A 138 -7.74 5.00 -25.79
N TYR A 139 -8.78 4.51 -26.48
CA TYR A 139 -10.17 4.73 -26.07
C TYR A 139 -10.47 4.14 -24.68
N ASN A 140 -9.99 2.93 -24.38
CA ASN A 140 -10.22 2.30 -23.08
C ASN A 140 -9.48 3.05 -21.96
N ASN A 141 -8.26 3.52 -22.21
CA ASN A 141 -7.50 4.34 -21.26
C ASN A 141 -8.20 5.66 -20.97
N LEU A 142 -8.72 6.36 -21.99
CA LEU A 142 -9.51 7.58 -21.80
C LEU A 142 -10.80 7.33 -21.01
N LYS A 143 -11.48 6.20 -21.27
CA LYS A 143 -12.69 5.80 -20.53
C LYS A 143 -12.37 5.53 -19.06
N LEU A 144 -11.26 4.84 -18.77
CA LEU A 144 -10.80 4.57 -17.41
C LEU A 144 -10.43 5.85 -16.66
N GLN A 145 -9.68 6.75 -17.32
CA GLN A 145 -9.34 8.06 -16.74
C GLN A 145 -10.59 8.88 -16.42
N LYS A 146 -11.58 8.88 -17.31
CA LYS A 146 -12.85 9.58 -17.08
C LYS A 146 -13.63 8.98 -15.91
N TYR A 147 -13.65 7.65 -15.78
CA TYR A 147 -14.27 6.98 -14.63
C TYR A 147 -13.58 7.33 -13.31
N ILE A 148 -12.24 7.26 -13.27
CA ILE A 148 -11.44 7.63 -12.10
C ILE A 148 -11.68 9.10 -11.74
N PHE A 149 -11.70 9.99 -12.73
CA PHE A 149 -11.95 11.42 -12.52
C PHE A 149 -13.35 11.69 -11.96
N CYS A 150 -14.39 11.03 -12.48
CA CYS A 150 -15.76 11.15 -11.95
C CYS A 150 -15.83 10.66 -10.49
N HIS A 151 -15.17 9.55 -10.18
CA HIS A 151 -15.15 9.01 -8.82
C HIS A 151 -14.37 9.91 -7.85
N TRP A 152 -13.23 10.45 -8.29
CA TRP A 152 -12.45 11.43 -7.56
C TRP A 152 -13.25 12.73 -7.34
N HIS A 153 -13.93 13.24 -8.36
CA HIS A 153 -14.77 14.43 -8.26
C HIS A 153 -15.91 14.24 -7.26
N SER A 154 -16.60 13.09 -7.31
CA SER A 154 -17.66 12.73 -6.35
C SER A 154 -17.12 12.65 -4.92
N TYR A 155 -15.96 12.00 -4.73
CA TYR A 155 -15.29 11.92 -3.43
C TYR A 155 -14.91 13.31 -2.89
N VAL A 156 -14.32 14.17 -3.71
CA VAL A 156 -13.92 15.54 -3.32
C VAL A 156 -15.15 16.37 -2.96
N LYS A 157 -16.26 16.24 -3.72
CA LYS A 157 -17.52 16.91 -3.42
C LYS A 157 -18.09 16.45 -2.08
N SER A 158 -18.15 15.14 -1.83
CA SER A 158 -18.60 14.57 -0.55
C SER A 158 -17.70 15.02 0.61
N LYS A 159 -16.38 15.06 0.43
CA LYS A 159 -15.45 15.55 1.45
C LYS A 159 -15.64 17.03 1.76
N LYS A 160 -15.92 17.85 0.74
CA LYS A 160 -16.22 19.28 0.92
C LYS A 160 -17.52 19.48 1.72
N GLU A 161 -18.53 18.65 1.50
CA GLU A 161 -19.78 18.67 2.27
C GLU A 161 -19.59 18.21 3.72
N GLN A 162 -18.85 17.12 3.95
CA GLN A 162 -18.48 16.66 5.31
C GLN A 162 -17.70 17.73 6.08
N LEU A 163 -16.81 18.48 5.40
CA LEU A 163 -16.05 19.55 6.02
C LEU A 163 -16.93 20.74 6.42
N LYS A 164 -17.92 21.10 5.58
CA LYS A 164 -18.93 22.12 5.91
C LYS A 164 -19.77 21.72 7.11
N GLU A 165 -20.22 20.48 7.17
CA GLU A 165 -21.02 19.97 8.29
C GLU A 165 -20.22 19.92 9.59
N THR A 166 -18.95 19.51 9.50
CA THR A 166 -18.04 19.47 10.65
C THR A 166 -17.75 20.88 11.18
N LEU A 167 -17.53 21.86 10.29
CA LEU A 167 -17.39 23.28 10.67
C LEU A 167 -18.66 23.82 11.34
N LEU A 168 -19.84 23.42 10.87
CA LEU A 168 -21.11 23.80 11.50
C LEU A 168 -21.20 23.26 12.93
N ARG A 169 -20.87 21.98 13.14
CA ARG A 169 -20.86 21.34 14.46
C ARG A 169 -19.85 21.99 15.41
N ILE A 170 -18.63 22.30 14.94
CA ILE A 170 -17.62 23.01 15.73
C ILE A 170 -18.13 24.40 16.13
N ARG A 171 -18.77 25.13 15.21
CA ARG A 171 -19.36 26.44 15.51
C ARG A 171 -20.48 26.34 16.54
N GLN A 172 -21.32 25.31 16.48
CA GLN A 172 -22.35 25.04 17.49
C GLN A 172 -21.75 24.75 18.87
N ILE A 173 -20.72 23.91 18.94
CA ILE A 173 -19.99 23.61 20.18
C ILE A 173 -19.38 24.89 20.76
N PHE A 174 -18.73 25.70 19.93
CA PHE A 174 -18.13 26.97 20.37
C PHE A 174 -19.19 27.94 20.93
N ASN A 175 -20.33 28.05 20.26
CA ASN A 175 -21.46 28.86 20.74
C ASN A 175 -21.98 28.32 22.08
N HIS A 176 -22.07 27.00 22.24
CA HIS A 176 -22.54 26.38 23.47
C HIS A 176 -21.57 26.63 24.64
N ILE A 177 -20.26 26.52 24.41
CA ILE A 177 -19.22 26.84 25.41
C ILE A 177 -19.26 28.32 25.77
N LYS A 178 -19.41 29.21 24.77
CA LYS A 178 -19.56 30.66 25.00
C LYS A 178 -20.77 30.96 25.88
N LEU A 179 -21.90 30.29 25.65
CA LEU A 179 -23.12 30.41 26.46
C LEU A 179 -22.90 29.94 27.90
N ILE A 180 -22.24 28.80 28.10
CA ILE A 180 -21.88 28.30 29.43
C ILE A 180 -20.99 29.30 30.17
N ASN A 181 -20.00 29.89 29.49
CA ASN A 181 -19.10 30.89 30.06
C ASN A 181 -19.82 32.20 30.42
N ILE A 182 -20.78 32.64 29.60
CA ILE A 182 -21.62 33.81 29.91
C ILE A 182 -22.49 33.53 31.14
N LEU A 183 -23.16 32.38 31.19
CA LEU A 183 -24.03 31.99 32.30
C LEU A 183 -23.26 31.82 33.61
N THR A 184 -22.05 31.24 33.58
CA THR A 184 -21.18 31.12 34.77
C THR A 184 -20.69 32.47 35.26
N LYS A 185 -20.25 33.38 34.37
CA LYS A 185 -19.90 34.76 34.74
C LYS A 185 -21.09 35.51 35.35
N TRP A 186 -22.27 35.36 34.75
CA TRP A 186 -23.50 35.96 35.28
C TRP A 186 -23.85 35.41 36.66
N ARG A 187 -23.79 34.09 36.85
CA ARG A 187 -24.03 33.42 38.14
C ARG A 187 -23.06 33.90 39.23
N ASN A 188 -21.78 34.05 38.90
CA ASN A 188 -20.78 34.56 39.83
C ASN A 188 -21.02 36.03 40.19
N LYS A 189 -21.39 36.86 39.22
CA LYS A 189 -21.77 38.27 39.47
C LYS A 189 -23.01 38.38 40.34
N ALA A 190 -24.03 37.55 40.10
CA ALA A 190 -25.24 37.49 40.92
C ALA A 190 -24.91 37.06 42.37
N LYS A 191 -24.06 36.06 42.55
CA LYS A 191 -23.59 35.60 43.88
C LYS A 191 -22.82 36.68 44.63
N ASN A 192 -21.95 37.42 43.94
CA ASN A 192 -21.22 38.54 44.54
C ASN A 192 -22.14 39.70 44.93
N ASN A 193 -23.15 40.02 44.11
CA ASN A 193 -24.14 41.05 44.44
C ASN A 193 -25.00 40.65 45.65
N TYR A 194 -25.37 39.37 45.75
CA TYR A 194 -26.07 38.86 46.93
C TYR A 194 -25.20 38.99 48.19
N LYS A 195 -23.94 38.56 48.12
CA LYS A 195 -22.99 38.65 49.24
C LYS A 195 -22.74 40.11 49.66
N LYS A 196 -22.60 41.04 48.71
CA LYS A 196 -22.51 42.48 49.02
C LYS A 196 -23.73 43.01 49.76
N ARG A 197 -24.95 42.60 49.39
CA ARG A 197 -26.18 43.00 50.10
C ARG A 197 -26.23 42.42 51.51
N GLU A 198 -25.77 41.19 51.70
CA GLU A 198 -25.66 40.56 53.01
C GLU A 198 -24.63 41.29 53.89
N ASP A 199 -23.45 41.59 53.35
CA ASP A 199 -22.40 42.37 54.03
C ASP A 199 -22.90 43.79 54.38
N GLU A 200 -23.66 44.45 53.50
CA GLU A 200 -24.29 45.75 53.77
C GLU A 200 -25.34 45.68 54.90
N LEU A 201 -26.14 44.62 54.94
CA LEU A 201 -27.10 44.38 56.03
C LEU A 201 -26.40 44.12 57.37
N ILE A 202 -25.31 43.35 57.35
CA ILE A 202 -24.46 43.10 58.52
C ILE A 202 -23.82 44.41 59.00
N LEU A 203 -23.24 45.20 58.10
CA LEU A 203 -22.69 46.53 58.41
C LEU A 203 -23.75 47.48 58.99
N LYS A 204 -24.98 47.44 58.47
CA LYS A 204 -26.11 48.21 59.02
C LYS A 204 -26.45 47.74 60.43
N HIS A 205 -26.47 46.44 60.68
CA HIS A 205 -26.69 45.85 62.00
C HIS A 205 -25.58 46.21 62.99
N GLU A 206 -24.31 46.14 62.58
CA GLU A 206 -23.15 46.56 63.38
C GLU A 206 -23.18 48.06 63.70
N ARG A 207 -23.59 48.92 62.76
CA ARG A 207 -23.80 50.35 63.03
C ARG A 207 -24.91 50.58 64.06
N LEU A 208 -25.99 49.80 64.02
CA LEU A 208 -27.06 49.87 65.02
C LEU A 208 -26.56 49.41 66.40
N LEU A 209 -25.78 48.33 66.46
CA LEU A 209 -25.12 47.85 67.68
C LEU A 209 -24.11 48.87 68.22
N ARG A 210 -23.32 49.52 67.36
CA ARG A 210 -22.43 50.63 67.75
C ARG A 210 -23.21 51.83 68.24
N LYS A 211 -24.31 52.23 67.60
CA LYS A 211 -25.20 53.30 68.10
C LYS A 211 -25.79 52.94 69.46
N TRP A 212 -26.17 51.68 69.68
CA TRP A 212 -26.67 51.19 70.97
C TRP A 212 -25.57 51.18 72.04
N ARG A 213 -24.38 50.66 71.74
CA ARG A 213 -23.20 50.73 72.63
C ARG A 213 -22.77 52.16 72.92
N ASN A 214 -22.86 53.06 71.94
CA ASN A 214 -22.58 54.47 72.12
C ASN A 214 -23.67 55.13 72.97
N ARG A 215 -24.97 54.77 72.85
CA ARG A 215 -26.00 55.23 73.80
C ARG A 215 -25.75 54.76 75.22
N ILE A 216 -25.11 53.59 75.41
CA ILE A 216 -24.67 53.10 76.72
C ILE A 216 -23.44 53.89 77.20
N LYS A 217 -22.44 54.13 76.33
CA LYS A 217 -21.26 54.93 76.67
C LYS A 217 -21.53 56.44 76.87
N PHE A 218 -22.48 57.03 76.14
CA PHE A 218 -22.97 58.42 76.33
C PHE A 218 -23.84 58.56 77.59
N LYS A 219 -24.14 57.47 78.30
CA LYS A 219 -24.68 57.48 79.66
C LYS A 219 -23.58 57.47 80.74
N GLU A 220 -22.33 57.17 80.39
CA GLU A 220 -21.19 57.04 81.31
C GLU A 220 -20.03 58.03 81.04
N HIS A 221 -20.00 58.66 79.86
CA HIS A 221 -19.06 59.74 79.54
C HIS A 221 -19.83 60.86 78.84
N ALA A 222 -20.42 61.72 79.67
CA ALA A 222 -20.90 63.06 79.30
C ALA A 222 -19.71 63.91 78.81
N ASP A 223 -20.04 65.00 78.13
CA ASP A 223 -19.14 66.12 77.84
C ASP A 223 -18.06 65.91 76.75
N GLU A 224 -17.95 66.97 75.94
CA GLU A 224 -16.78 67.38 75.15
C GLU A 224 -16.42 66.51 73.92
N GLN A 225 -16.92 66.90 72.75
CA GLN A 225 -16.23 67.78 71.78
C GLN A 225 -15.09 67.06 71.01
N SER A 226 -15.33 66.70 69.73
CA SER A 226 -14.86 67.50 68.57
C SER A 226 -13.57 66.87 67.98
N ILE A 227 -13.19 66.80 66.71
CA ILE A 227 -13.57 67.40 65.41
C ILE A 227 -13.16 66.40 64.31
N SER A 228 -13.90 66.39 63.20
CA SER A 228 -13.58 65.79 61.91
C SER A 228 -13.28 66.85 60.84
N SER A 229 -12.48 66.52 59.81
CA SER A 229 -12.61 67.02 58.41
C SER A 229 -11.59 66.23 57.55
N GLU A 230 -12.02 65.47 56.52
CA GLU A 230 -12.29 65.86 55.11
C GLU A 230 -11.00 66.07 54.30
N GLN A 231 -10.77 65.54 53.07
CA GLN A 231 -11.58 65.65 51.84
C GLN A 231 -10.98 64.73 50.71
N SER A 232 -11.81 64.00 49.95
CA SER A 232 -12.13 64.14 48.49
C SER A 232 -10.98 63.90 47.47
N LEU A 233 -10.99 62.82 46.67
CA LEU A 233 -11.63 62.62 45.35
C LEU A 233 -11.00 63.39 44.17
N SER A 234 -10.57 62.67 43.12
CA SER A 234 -10.83 63.03 41.71
C SER A 234 -10.56 61.84 40.78
N GLU A 235 -11.45 61.70 39.80
CA GLU A 235 -11.61 60.66 38.78
C GLU A 235 -10.73 60.86 37.52
N GLY A 236 -10.72 59.82 36.69
CA GLY A 236 -10.44 59.84 35.24
C GLY A 236 -9.62 58.59 34.84
N SER A 237 -9.94 57.79 33.84
CA SER A 237 -11.01 57.74 32.83
C SER A 237 -11.00 56.33 32.21
N LEU A 238 -12.14 55.91 31.67
CA LEU A 238 -12.33 54.65 30.94
C LEU A 238 -11.47 54.60 29.66
N ASP A 239 -10.95 53.40 29.35
CA ASP A 239 -10.90 52.90 27.97
C ASP A 239 -11.12 51.38 27.95
N GLU A 240 -12.17 50.97 27.24
CA GLU A 240 -12.55 49.59 26.97
C GLU A 240 -11.74 49.03 25.78
N ILE A 241 -10.93 47.98 25.99
CA ILE A 241 -10.66 46.98 24.95
C ILE A 241 -10.72 45.59 25.59
N SER A 242 -11.78 44.85 25.25
CA SER A 242 -11.99 43.47 25.61
C SER A 242 -11.41 42.54 24.53
N GLN A 243 -10.14 42.14 24.66
CA GLN A 243 -9.56 41.00 23.94
C GLN A 243 -9.27 39.87 24.94
N SER A 244 -9.84 38.69 24.69
CA SER A 244 -9.55 37.49 25.48
C SER A 244 -8.17 36.98 25.07
N ASP A 245 -7.13 37.45 25.76
CA ASP A 245 -5.75 37.08 25.45
C ASP A 245 -5.42 35.66 25.93
N LEU A 246 -4.90 34.84 25.02
CA LEU A 246 -4.46 33.46 25.28
C LEU A 246 -3.27 33.41 26.27
N SER A 247 -2.57 34.54 26.45
CA SER A 247 -1.52 34.72 27.47
C SER A 247 -2.01 34.61 28.91
N LEU A 248 -3.33 34.73 29.14
CA LEU A 248 -3.94 34.62 30.46
C LEU A 248 -4.16 33.15 30.90
N LEU A 249 -3.96 32.18 30.00
CA LEU A 249 -4.08 30.76 30.32
C LEU A 249 -2.81 30.24 31.01
N PRO A 250 -2.93 29.25 31.92
CA PRO A 250 -1.75 28.59 32.49
C PRO A 250 -0.87 27.95 31.41
N GLU A 251 0.44 27.95 31.62
CA GLU A 251 1.43 27.41 30.66
C GLU A 251 1.10 25.97 30.22
N ARG A 252 0.64 25.12 31.15
CA ARG A 252 0.20 23.75 30.83
C ARG A 252 -0.96 23.69 29.85
N ALA A 253 -1.92 24.59 29.95
CA ALA A 253 -3.06 24.65 29.05
C ALA A 253 -2.62 25.14 27.66
N ILE A 254 -1.75 26.14 27.62
CA ILE A 254 -1.15 26.65 26.38
C ILE A 254 -0.37 25.54 25.66
N LEU A 255 0.48 24.80 26.39
CA LEU A 255 1.20 23.66 25.86
C LEU A 255 0.25 22.61 25.28
N GLN A 256 -0.82 22.27 26.00
CA GLN A 256 -1.80 21.30 25.53
C GLN A 256 -2.48 21.76 24.22
N VAL A 257 -2.80 23.05 24.09
CA VAL A 257 -3.35 23.62 22.86
C VAL A 257 -2.37 23.43 21.70
N PHE A 258 -1.11 23.81 21.88
CA PHE A 258 -0.09 23.70 20.84
C PHE A 258 0.30 22.25 20.50
N PHE A 259 0.21 21.31 21.45
CA PHE A 259 0.47 19.89 21.20
C PHE A 259 -0.52 19.25 20.22
N TYR A 260 -1.73 19.80 20.07
CA TYR A 260 -2.70 19.32 19.08
C TYR A 260 -2.51 19.94 17.69
N LEU A 261 -1.60 20.90 17.55
CA LEU A 261 -1.37 21.60 16.29
C LEU A 261 -0.28 20.89 15.47
N SER A 262 -0.43 20.96 14.15
CA SER A 262 0.64 20.51 13.24
C SER A 262 1.83 21.48 13.29
N LEU A 263 3.00 21.02 12.82
CA LEU A 263 4.18 21.89 12.69
C LEU A 263 3.87 23.17 11.89
N ARG A 264 3.05 23.05 10.82
CA ARG A 264 2.62 24.19 10.01
C ARG A 264 1.78 25.17 10.83
N ASP A 265 0.83 24.66 11.60
CA ASP A 265 -0.07 25.49 12.40
C ASP A 265 0.67 26.18 13.55
N VAL A 266 1.64 25.50 14.18
CA VAL A 266 2.52 26.11 15.19
C VAL A 266 3.30 27.29 14.61
N ILE A 267 3.82 27.16 13.38
CA ILE A 267 4.51 28.26 12.68
C ILE A 267 3.54 29.42 12.41
N ILE A 268 2.32 29.15 11.94
CA ILE A 268 1.30 30.19 11.71
C ILE A 268 0.95 30.89 13.02
N CYS A 269 0.78 30.15 14.11
CA CYS A 269 0.51 30.71 15.43
C CYS A 269 1.62 31.66 15.91
N SER A 270 2.88 31.38 15.57
CA SER A 270 4.00 32.27 15.92
C SER A 270 3.91 33.64 15.25
N GLN A 271 3.12 33.79 14.19
CA GLN A 271 2.93 35.03 13.44
C GLN A 271 1.73 35.86 13.93
N VAL A 272 0.93 35.33 14.87
CA VAL A 272 -0.30 35.99 15.34
C VAL A 272 0.00 37.17 16.26
N SER A 273 0.92 36.98 17.22
CA SER A 273 1.33 38.02 18.16
C SER A 273 2.70 37.70 18.77
N HIS A 274 3.36 38.69 19.37
CA HIS A 274 4.62 38.48 20.08
C HIS A 274 4.46 37.48 21.25
N SER A 275 3.31 37.52 21.92
CA SER A 275 2.99 36.59 23.01
C SER A 275 2.93 35.13 22.51
N TRP A 276 2.22 34.90 21.40
CA TRP A 276 2.12 33.56 20.80
C TRP A 276 3.45 33.10 20.20
N MET A 277 4.21 34.02 19.60
CA MET A 277 5.57 33.74 19.15
C MET A 277 6.41 33.17 20.29
N LEU A 278 6.43 33.82 21.47
CA LEU A 278 7.16 33.33 22.63
C LEU A 278 6.67 31.96 23.11
N MET A 279 5.35 31.73 23.13
CA MET A 279 4.78 30.43 23.53
C MET A 279 5.22 29.29 22.60
N THR A 280 5.34 29.54 21.29
CA THR A 280 5.79 28.52 20.32
C THR A 280 7.28 28.18 20.49
N GLN A 281 8.04 28.97 21.24
CA GLN A 281 9.45 28.70 21.56
C GLN A 281 9.62 27.78 22.79
N THR A 282 8.55 27.26 23.40
CA THR A 282 8.72 26.36 24.54
C THR A 282 9.33 25.03 24.09
N SER A 283 10.42 24.62 24.73
CA SER A 283 11.22 23.44 24.34
C SER A 283 10.41 22.15 24.26
N SER A 284 9.45 21.96 25.17
CA SER A 284 8.62 20.75 25.24
C SER A 284 7.76 20.52 24.01
N LEU A 285 7.36 21.59 23.30
CA LEU A 285 6.62 21.50 22.03
C LEU A 285 7.45 20.85 20.92
N TRP A 286 8.77 20.91 21.03
CA TRP A 286 9.71 20.41 20.02
C TRP A 286 10.27 19.02 20.35
N ASN A 287 9.69 18.33 21.34
CA ASN A 287 10.04 16.94 21.66
C ASN A 287 9.73 15.99 20.49
N GLY A 288 8.69 16.28 19.71
CA GLY A 288 8.34 15.56 18.49
C GLY A 288 8.15 16.53 17.34
N ILE A 289 8.90 16.35 16.25
CA ILE A 289 8.79 17.20 15.07
C ILE A 289 8.41 16.34 13.87
N ASP A 290 7.27 16.67 13.25
CA ASP A 290 6.80 16.02 12.04
C ASP A 290 6.94 16.94 10.83
N PHE A 291 7.92 16.63 9.98
CA PHE A 291 8.18 17.32 8.72
C PHE A 291 7.44 16.70 7.54
N SER A 292 6.86 15.51 7.69
CA SER A 292 6.17 14.81 6.59
C SER A 292 4.95 15.58 6.06
N MET A 293 4.28 16.34 6.93
CA MET A 293 3.14 17.19 6.57
C MET A 293 3.52 18.42 5.76
N VAL A 294 4.80 18.79 5.77
CA VAL A 294 5.34 19.95 5.04
C VAL A 294 6.42 19.53 4.05
N LYS A 295 6.51 18.24 3.70
CA LYS A 295 7.57 17.66 2.87
C LYS A 295 7.77 18.35 1.52
N ASP A 296 6.67 18.85 0.93
CA ASP A 296 6.66 19.51 -0.38
C ASP A 296 6.96 21.02 -0.29
N MET A 297 6.91 21.60 0.91
CA MET A 297 7.09 23.03 1.15
C MET A 297 8.39 23.37 1.88
N ILE A 298 8.90 22.44 2.69
CA ILE A 298 10.03 22.72 3.57
C ILE A 298 11.36 22.59 2.84
N THR A 299 12.21 23.60 3.01
CA THR A 299 13.58 23.59 2.50
C THR A 299 14.55 23.08 3.56
N ASP A 300 15.67 22.48 3.12
CA ASP A 300 16.78 22.07 3.98
C ASP A 300 17.22 23.14 4.98
N LYS A 301 17.21 24.42 4.57
CA LYS A 301 17.63 25.55 5.43
C LYS A 301 16.80 25.60 6.71
N TYR A 302 15.48 25.46 6.59
CA TYR A 302 14.57 25.51 7.73
C TYR A 302 14.71 24.27 8.62
N VAL A 303 14.86 23.09 8.01
CA VAL A 303 15.14 21.85 8.76
C VAL A 303 16.41 22.00 9.60
N VAL A 304 17.51 22.45 8.97
CA VAL A 304 18.78 22.68 9.66
C VAL A 304 18.62 23.69 10.79
N SER A 305 17.98 24.85 10.55
CA SER A 305 17.81 25.86 11.60
C SER A 305 16.98 25.34 12.79
N THR A 306 15.93 24.57 12.51
CA THR A 306 15.07 23.98 13.54
C THR A 306 15.82 22.93 14.36
N LEU A 307 16.53 22.02 13.70
CA LEU A 307 17.33 21.01 14.38
C LEU A 307 18.48 21.64 15.17
N GLN A 308 19.17 22.65 14.64
CA GLN A 308 20.23 23.36 15.38
C GLN A 308 19.70 23.99 16.67
N LYS A 309 18.49 24.57 16.62
CA LYS A 309 17.85 25.20 17.77
C LYS A 309 17.39 24.19 18.82
N TRP A 310 16.79 23.07 18.39
CA TRP A 310 16.08 22.15 19.29
C TRP A 310 16.76 20.80 19.51
N ARG A 311 17.94 20.54 18.93
CA ARG A 311 18.65 19.24 18.97
C ARG A 311 18.74 18.54 20.32
N LEU A 312 18.76 19.28 21.44
CA LEU A 312 18.85 18.68 22.78
C LEU A 312 17.50 18.17 23.31
N ASN A 313 16.39 18.69 22.80
CA ASN A 313 15.04 18.38 23.27
C ASN A 313 14.30 17.40 22.34
N VAL A 314 14.74 17.29 21.09
CA VAL A 314 14.12 16.41 20.10
C VAL A 314 14.27 14.94 20.51
N LEU A 315 13.13 14.28 20.76
CA LEU A 315 13.02 12.86 21.05
C LEU A 315 12.46 12.09 19.85
N ARG A 316 11.61 12.71 19.02
CA ARG A 316 10.95 12.07 17.88
C ARG A 316 11.07 12.93 16.63
N LEU A 317 11.51 12.33 15.52
CA LEU A 317 11.62 12.98 14.21
C LEU A 317 10.93 12.16 13.15
N ASN A 318 9.99 12.79 12.44
CA ASN A 318 9.35 12.21 11.27
C ASN A 318 9.70 13.00 10.02
N PHE A 319 10.44 12.36 9.12
CA PHE A 319 10.84 12.88 7.82
C PHE A 319 10.22 12.10 6.66
N ARG A 320 9.15 11.33 6.90
CA ARG A 320 8.55 10.49 5.87
C ARG A 320 8.32 11.25 4.55
N GLY A 321 8.84 10.73 3.46
CA GLY A 321 8.69 11.31 2.12
C GLY A 321 9.45 12.61 1.87
N CYS A 322 10.30 13.08 2.79
CA CYS A 322 11.03 14.34 2.64
C CYS A 322 12.24 14.19 1.71
N LEU A 323 12.40 15.13 0.77
CA LEU A 323 13.52 15.19 -0.17
C LEU A 323 14.69 15.98 0.41
N LEU A 324 15.41 15.39 1.38
CA LEU A 324 16.52 16.06 2.08
C LEU A 324 17.88 15.78 1.46
N ARG A 325 18.76 16.78 1.40
CA ARG A 325 20.16 16.56 0.98
C ARG A 325 20.96 15.86 2.09
N LEU A 326 22.02 15.16 1.69
CA LEU A 326 22.94 14.47 2.62
C LEU A 326 23.46 15.39 3.74
N LYS A 327 23.81 16.65 3.40
CA LYS A 327 24.27 17.65 4.37
C LYS A 327 23.25 17.93 5.46
N THR A 328 21.96 17.88 5.13
CA THR A 328 20.84 18.12 6.06
C THR A 328 20.58 16.91 6.93
N LEU A 329 20.61 15.70 6.35
CA LEU A 329 20.50 14.45 7.09
C LEU A 329 21.60 14.30 8.15
N LYS A 330 22.80 14.81 7.88
CA LYS A 330 23.88 14.87 8.88
C LYS A 330 23.47 15.65 10.13
N TYR A 331 22.59 16.65 10.06
CA TYR A 331 22.18 17.40 11.26
C TYR A 331 21.35 16.57 12.24
N ILE A 332 20.72 15.49 11.78
CA ILE A 332 20.02 14.54 12.64
C ILE A 332 21.01 13.92 13.65
N SER A 333 22.27 13.70 13.28
CA SER A 333 23.29 13.12 14.17
C SER A 333 23.63 13.97 15.39
N PHE A 334 23.21 15.24 15.40
CA PHE A 334 23.36 16.15 16.54
C PHE A 334 22.22 16.03 17.57
N CYS A 335 21.12 15.36 17.22
CA CYS A 335 20.00 15.06 18.12
C CYS A 335 20.33 13.87 19.03
N LYS A 336 21.11 14.11 20.09
CA LYS A 336 21.65 13.04 20.95
C LYS A 336 20.60 12.28 21.76
N ASN A 337 19.46 12.93 22.05
CA ASN A 337 18.38 12.35 22.83
C ASN A 337 17.28 11.71 21.96
N LEU A 338 17.53 11.54 20.65
CA LEU A 338 16.57 10.99 19.72
C LEU A 338 16.23 9.53 20.07
N GLN A 339 14.95 9.24 20.21
CA GLN A 339 14.39 7.93 20.53
C GLN A 339 13.60 7.34 19.35
N GLU A 340 12.91 8.17 18.57
CA GLU A 340 12.13 7.72 17.41
C GLU A 340 12.55 8.47 16.15
N LEU A 341 12.88 7.74 15.10
CA LEU A 341 13.27 8.29 13.81
C LEU A 341 12.53 7.58 12.69
N ASN A 342 11.73 8.34 11.94
CA ASN A 342 11.07 7.87 10.74
C ASN A 342 11.67 8.55 9.50
N LEU A 343 12.33 7.75 8.66
CA LEU A 343 12.93 8.12 7.38
C LEU A 343 12.31 7.33 6.22
N SER A 344 11.10 6.80 6.41
CA SER A 344 10.39 6.06 5.36
C SER A 344 10.15 6.92 4.12
N ASP A 345 10.10 6.29 2.95
CA ASP A 345 9.85 6.97 1.66
C ASP A 345 10.86 8.10 1.34
N CYS A 346 12.06 8.11 1.95
CA CYS A 346 13.11 9.10 1.67
C CYS A 346 14.09 8.60 0.59
N PRO A 347 13.94 9.00 -0.69
CA PRO A 347 14.76 8.45 -1.78
C PRO A 347 16.23 8.91 -1.73
N THR A 348 16.50 10.02 -1.05
CA THR A 348 17.85 10.59 -0.89
C THR A 348 18.64 9.95 0.25
N LEU A 349 18.02 9.05 1.02
CA LEU A 349 18.70 8.34 2.11
C LEU A 349 19.76 7.40 1.55
N THR A 350 20.99 7.55 2.03
CA THR A 350 22.15 6.73 1.67
C THR A 350 22.74 6.04 2.89
N ASP A 351 23.54 4.99 2.67
CA ASP A 351 24.30 4.35 3.75
C ASP A 351 25.25 5.34 4.47
N GLU A 352 25.72 6.36 3.75
CA GLU A 352 26.60 7.41 4.28
C GLU A 352 25.86 8.33 5.26
N SER A 353 24.65 8.77 4.93
CA SER A 353 23.78 9.46 5.89
C SER A 353 23.50 8.59 7.12
N MET A 354 23.22 7.30 6.90
CA MET A 354 22.94 6.38 8.00
C MET A 354 24.14 6.17 8.92
N ARG A 355 25.38 6.21 8.40
CA ARG A 355 26.59 6.22 9.22
C ARG A 355 26.59 7.39 10.21
N TYR A 356 26.41 8.62 9.71
CA TYR A 356 26.36 9.80 10.57
C TYR A 356 25.25 9.71 11.61
N ILE A 357 24.04 9.30 11.19
CA ILE A 357 22.88 9.18 12.08
C ILE A 357 23.14 8.12 13.16
N SER A 358 23.66 6.95 12.78
CA SER A 358 23.90 5.86 13.72
C SER A 358 24.96 6.21 14.75
N GLU A 359 26.06 6.85 14.34
CA GLU A 359 27.11 7.31 15.26
C GLU A 359 26.61 8.45 16.16
N GLY A 360 25.66 9.24 15.67
CA GLY A 360 25.12 10.40 16.36
C GLY A 360 24.07 10.07 17.42
N CYS A 361 23.19 9.12 17.13
CA CYS A 361 21.91 8.91 17.81
C CYS A 361 21.78 7.48 18.36
N SER A 362 22.70 7.03 19.20
CA SER A 362 22.69 5.67 19.75
C SER A 362 21.50 5.34 20.67
N GLY A 363 20.77 6.36 21.13
CA GLY A 363 19.56 6.23 21.98
C GLY A 363 18.28 5.85 21.24
N VAL A 364 18.31 5.67 19.92
CA VAL A 364 17.11 5.35 19.12
C VAL A 364 16.54 3.98 19.50
N LEU A 365 15.24 3.98 19.78
CA LEU A 365 14.40 2.83 20.13
C LEU A 365 13.49 2.42 18.96
N TYR A 366 13.02 3.38 18.17
CA TYR A 366 12.19 3.17 16.98
C TYR A 366 12.87 3.73 15.75
N LEU A 367 13.10 2.89 14.75
CA LEU A 367 13.69 3.28 13.48
C LEU A 367 12.87 2.74 12.32
N ASN A 368 12.35 3.64 11.49
CA ASN A 368 11.66 3.27 10.26
C ASN A 368 12.45 3.73 9.04
N LEU A 369 12.92 2.77 8.25
CA LEU A 369 13.68 2.98 7.02
C LEU A 369 12.92 2.49 5.78
N SER A 370 11.61 2.25 5.88
CA SER A 370 10.86 1.58 4.82
C SER A 370 10.90 2.34 3.49
N ASN A 371 10.89 1.59 2.39
CA ASN A 371 10.93 2.12 1.02
C ASN A 371 12.13 3.07 0.77
N THR A 372 13.32 2.67 1.23
CA THR A 372 14.57 3.40 1.00
C THR A 372 15.61 2.55 0.26
N HIS A 373 16.73 3.17 -0.13
CA HIS A 373 17.81 2.53 -0.89
C HIS A 373 18.97 2.01 -0.02
N ILE A 374 18.72 1.74 1.26
CA ILE A 374 19.72 1.20 2.18
C ILE A 374 20.23 -0.17 1.72
N THR A 375 21.51 -0.44 1.98
CA THR A 375 22.16 -1.69 1.58
C THR A 375 22.62 -2.51 2.80
N ASN A 376 23.31 -3.63 2.55
CA ASN A 376 23.98 -4.41 3.59
C ASN A 376 24.94 -3.56 4.45
N ARG A 377 25.43 -2.40 3.96
CA ARG A 377 26.26 -1.48 4.74
C ARG A 377 25.50 -0.88 5.91
N THR A 378 24.30 -0.33 5.67
CA THR A 378 23.43 0.16 6.75
C THR A 378 23.10 -0.96 7.74
N MET A 379 22.75 -2.15 7.24
CA MET A 379 22.46 -3.31 8.09
C MET A 379 23.61 -3.69 9.04
N ARG A 380 24.87 -3.46 8.64
CA ARG A 380 26.05 -3.65 9.50
C ARG A 380 26.19 -2.58 10.58
N LEU A 381 25.70 -1.37 10.33
CA LEU A 381 25.79 -0.22 11.26
C LEU A 381 24.74 -0.32 12.37
N LEU A 382 23.52 -0.79 12.04
CA LEU A 382 22.41 -0.85 13.01
C LEU A 382 22.79 -1.53 14.35
N PRO A 383 23.28 -2.79 14.37
CA PRO A 383 23.63 -3.48 15.62
C PRO A 383 24.85 -2.89 16.33
N ARG A 384 25.70 -2.12 15.61
CA ARG A 384 26.91 -1.51 16.15
C ARG A 384 26.66 -0.26 16.97
N HIS A 385 25.61 0.49 16.65
CA HIS A 385 25.36 1.79 17.27
C HIS A 385 24.00 1.89 17.98
N PHE A 386 22.97 1.18 17.51
CA PHE A 386 21.64 1.21 18.13
C PHE A 386 21.46 0.02 19.10
N HIS A 387 22.13 0.07 20.24
CA HIS A 387 22.15 -1.03 21.22
C HIS A 387 20.79 -1.28 21.90
N ASN A 388 19.90 -0.30 21.90
CA ASN A 388 18.58 -0.37 22.53
C ASN A 388 17.44 -0.38 21.52
N LEU A 389 17.71 -0.66 20.25
CA LEU A 389 16.67 -0.68 19.21
C LEU A 389 15.60 -1.72 19.52
N GLN A 390 14.35 -1.28 19.59
CA GLN A 390 13.18 -2.10 19.90
C GLN A 390 12.25 -2.28 18.70
N ASN A 391 12.15 -1.28 17.83
CA ASN A 391 11.26 -1.31 16.67
C ASN A 391 12.06 -0.96 15.42
N LEU A 392 12.02 -1.84 14.43
CA LEU A 392 12.70 -1.65 13.15
C LEU A 392 11.77 -2.01 12.00
N SER A 393 11.52 -1.06 11.09
CA SER A 393 10.90 -1.35 9.80
C SER A 393 11.92 -1.17 8.68
N LEU A 394 12.05 -2.23 7.88
CA LEU A 394 12.86 -2.30 6.65
C LEU A 394 11.97 -2.59 5.45
N ALA A 395 10.65 -2.45 5.57
CA ALA A 395 9.71 -2.82 4.52
C ALA A 395 10.07 -2.17 3.19
N TYR A 396 9.87 -2.89 2.09
CA TYR A 396 10.15 -2.46 0.72
C TYR A 396 11.59 -2.00 0.45
N CYS A 397 12.55 -2.29 1.33
CA CYS A 397 13.96 -2.00 1.09
C CYS A 397 14.59 -3.14 0.27
N ARG A 398 14.69 -2.95 -1.06
CA ARG A 398 15.07 -4.02 -2.00
C ARG A 398 16.58 -4.23 -2.21
N LYS A 399 17.44 -3.43 -1.57
CA LYS A 399 18.91 -3.41 -1.83
C LYS A 399 19.77 -4.13 -0.80
N PHE A 400 19.23 -4.53 0.35
CA PHE A 400 19.93 -5.45 1.27
C PHE A 400 19.59 -6.90 0.94
N THR A 401 20.37 -7.86 1.44
CA THR A 401 20.22 -9.31 1.16
C THR A 401 20.30 -10.11 2.46
N ASP A 402 20.22 -11.44 2.39
CA ASP A 402 20.44 -12.34 3.53
C ASP A 402 21.73 -12.04 4.32
N LYS A 403 22.79 -11.57 3.63
CA LYS A 403 24.05 -11.13 4.25
C LYS A 403 23.86 -9.93 5.19
N GLY A 404 22.99 -9.00 4.82
CA GLY A 404 22.64 -7.85 5.66
C GLY A 404 21.92 -8.30 6.93
N LEU A 405 20.96 -9.22 6.79
CA LEU A 405 20.23 -9.80 7.94
C LEU A 405 21.16 -10.61 8.87
N GLN A 406 22.16 -11.28 8.32
CA GLN A 406 23.19 -11.96 9.11
C GLN A 406 23.92 -11.00 10.07
N TYR A 407 24.11 -9.74 9.66
CA TYR A 407 24.79 -8.75 10.50
C TYR A 407 24.01 -8.37 11.75
N LEU A 408 22.69 -8.57 11.79
CA LEU A 408 21.90 -8.32 12.99
C LEU A 408 22.35 -9.19 14.18
N ASN A 409 23.02 -10.32 13.93
CA ASN A 409 23.63 -11.17 14.95
C ASN A 409 25.01 -10.69 15.44
N LEU A 410 25.64 -9.71 14.77
CA LEU A 410 27.00 -9.29 15.10
C LEU A 410 27.02 -8.23 16.21
N GLY A 411 27.87 -8.42 17.22
CA GLY A 411 28.06 -7.51 18.35
C GLY A 411 26.99 -7.66 19.44
N ASN A 412 26.84 -6.66 20.31
CA ASN A 412 25.73 -6.59 21.29
C ASN A 412 24.39 -6.20 20.63
N GLY A 413 24.22 -6.45 19.33
CA GLY A 413 23.17 -5.90 18.47
C GLY A 413 21.79 -6.52 18.67
N CYS A 414 20.75 -5.72 18.38
CA CYS A 414 19.30 -6.03 18.18
C CYS A 414 18.62 -7.16 18.98
N HIS A 415 19.19 -7.65 20.08
CA HIS A 415 18.58 -8.64 20.98
C HIS A 415 17.37 -8.08 21.74
N LYS A 416 17.26 -6.75 21.85
CA LYS A 416 16.12 -6.03 22.42
C LYS A 416 15.03 -5.71 21.40
N LEU A 417 15.16 -6.18 20.16
CA LEU A 417 14.17 -5.93 19.13
C LEU A 417 12.87 -6.68 19.45
N ILE A 418 11.78 -5.93 19.52
CA ILE A 418 10.43 -6.38 19.86
C ILE A 418 9.58 -6.42 18.58
N TYR A 419 9.71 -5.43 17.70
CA TYR A 419 8.98 -5.31 16.44
C TYR A 419 9.95 -5.30 15.25
N LEU A 420 9.67 -6.15 14.26
CA LEU A 420 10.40 -6.18 12.98
C LEU A 420 9.42 -6.28 11.81
N ASP A 421 9.59 -5.37 10.85
CA ASP A 421 8.82 -5.36 9.61
C ASP A 421 9.75 -5.50 8.39
N LEU A 422 9.49 -6.54 7.61
CA LEU A 422 10.23 -6.96 6.41
C LEU A 422 9.32 -7.09 5.19
N SER A 423 8.13 -6.46 5.23
CA SER A 423 7.15 -6.52 4.15
C SER A 423 7.77 -6.08 2.81
N GLY A 424 7.38 -6.67 1.68
CA GLY A 424 7.89 -6.27 0.36
C GLY A 424 9.38 -6.50 0.09
N CYS A 425 10.13 -7.13 1.01
CA CYS A 425 11.55 -7.44 0.85
C CYS A 425 11.78 -8.77 0.09
N THR A 426 11.34 -8.82 -1.17
CA THR A 426 11.25 -10.05 -1.99
C THR A 426 12.59 -10.76 -2.23
N GLN A 427 13.70 -10.09 -1.97
CA GLN A 427 15.05 -10.61 -2.09
C GLN A 427 15.54 -11.47 -0.92
N ILE A 428 14.76 -11.56 0.17
CA ILE A 428 15.08 -12.40 1.33
C ILE A 428 14.79 -13.87 1.00
N SER A 429 15.78 -14.74 1.18
CA SER A 429 15.60 -16.19 1.01
C SER A 429 15.28 -16.88 2.34
N VAL A 430 15.04 -18.20 2.28
CA VAL A 430 14.93 -19.06 3.48
C VAL A 430 16.11 -18.85 4.44
N GLN A 431 17.32 -18.62 3.91
CA GLN A 431 18.50 -18.39 4.75
C GLN A 431 18.42 -17.06 5.49
N GLY A 432 17.87 -16.01 4.87
CA GLY A 432 17.63 -14.72 5.53
C GLY A 432 16.66 -14.86 6.70
N PHE A 433 15.56 -15.60 6.54
CA PHE A 433 14.63 -15.88 7.64
C PHE A 433 15.26 -16.71 8.77
N LYS A 434 16.11 -17.69 8.45
CA LYS A 434 16.92 -18.39 9.47
C LYS A 434 17.88 -17.44 10.19
N ASN A 435 18.50 -16.51 9.48
CA ASN A 435 19.39 -15.52 10.09
C ASN A 435 18.63 -14.63 11.08
N ILE A 436 17.43 -14.15 10.71
CA ILE A 436 16.55 -13.39 11.62
C ILE A 436 16.21 -14.23 12.85
N ALA A 437 15.82 -15.49 12.62
CA ALA A 437 15.40 -16.38 13.68
C ALA A 437 16.51 -16.67 14.71
N ASN A 438 17.77 -16.67 14.28
CA ASN A 438 18.93 -16.82 15.15
C ASN A 438 19.34 -15.50 15.83
N SER A 439 19.14 -14.36 15.17
CA SER A 439 19.65 -13.05 15.63
C SER A 439 18.71 -12.37 16.62
N CYS A 440 17.41 -12.41 16.35
CA CYS A 440 16.42 -11.56 17.01
C CYS A 440 15.53 -12.38 17.94
N THR A 441 16.10 -12.86 19.04
CA THR A 441 15.45 -13.78 19.99
C THR A 441 14.35 -13.14 20.85
N GLY A 442 14.28 -11.80 20.88
CA GLY A 442 13.31 -11.02 21.65
C GLY A 442 12.05 -10.59 20.90
N ILE A 443 11.91 -10.93 19.60
CA ILE A 443 10.80 -10.43 18.77
C ILE A 443 9.47 -10.93 19.31
N MET A 444 8.54 -9.99 19.48
CA MET A 444 7.14 -10.23 19.84
C MET A 444 6.20 -9.98 18.67
N HIS A 445 6.57 -9.11 17.73
CA HIS A 445 5.77 -8.73 16.58
C HIS A 445 6.60 -8.82 15.29
N LEU A 446 6.13 -9.63 14.34
CA LEU A 446 6.80 -9.83 13.05
C LEU A 446 5.82 -9.61 11.89
N THR A 447 6.17 -8.69 11.01
CA THR A 447 5.38 -8.38 9.81
C THR A 447 6.19 -8.72 8.55
N ILE A 448 5.64 -9.58 7.70
CA ILE A 448 6.26 -10.04 6.44
C ILE A 448 5.16 -10.06 5.36
N ASN A 449 4.55 -8.92 5.11
CA ASN A 449 3.44 -8.79 4.17
C ASN A 449 3.94 -8.53 2.74
N ASP A 450 3.07 -8.69 1.74
CA ASP A 450 3.35 -8.44 0.32
C ASP A 450 4.68 -9.10 -0.11
N MET A 451 4.75 -10.41 0.08
CA MET A 451 5.95 -11.20 -0.19
C MET A 451 5.62 -12.39 -1.09
N PRO A 452 5.51 -12.18 -2.42
CA PRO A 452 5.20 -13.25 -3.38
C PRO A 452 6.29 -14.33 -3.48
N THR A 453 7.47 -14.11 -2.89
CA THR A 453 8.56 -15.08 -2.78
C THR A 453 8.50 -15.91 -1.49
N LEU A 454 7.61 -15.57 -0.55
CA LEU A 454 7.48 -16.24 0.73
C LEU A 454 6.79 -17.60 0.57
N THR A 455 7.48 -18.67 0.97
CA THR A 455 6.98 -20.05 0.90
C THR A 455 6.92 -20.67 2.29
N ASP A 456 6.27 -21.82 2.43
CA ASP A 456 6.24 -22.56 3.70
C ASP A 456 7.63 -22.88 4.27
N ASN A 457 8.64 -23.04 3.40
CA ASN A 457 10.02 -23.26 3.84
C ASN A 457 10.62 -22.02 4.53
N CYS A 458 10.23 -20.82 4.10
CA CYS A 458 10.62 -19.59 4.78
C CYS A 458 9.99 -19.50 6.18
N VAL A 459 8.70 -19.81 6.28
CA VAL A 459 7.96 -19.85 7.56
C VAL A 459 8.55 -20.93 8.50
N LYS A 460 8.90 -22.11 7.98
CA LYS A 460 9.64 -23.13 8.73
C LYS A 460 11.00 -22.63 9.21
N GLY A 461 11.68 -21.80 8.43
CA GLY A 461 12.91 -21.12 8.83
C GLY A 461 12.73 -20.22 10.07
N LEU A 462 11.53 -19.64 10.24
CA LEU A 462 11.16 -18.84 11.41
C LEU A 462 10.81 -19.68 12.64
N MET A 463 10.60 -20.99 12.53
CA MET A 463 10.27 -21.84 13.69
C MET A 463 11.36 -21.85 14.77
N ILE A 464 12.60 -21.44 14.44
CA ILE A 464 13.63 -21.23 15.45
C ILE A 464 13.21 -20.11 16.42
N LEU A 465 12.51 -19.06 15.95
CA LEU A 465 11.91 -18.02 16.82
C LEU A 465 10.90 -18.60 17.79
N SER A 466 10.15 -19.62 17.38
CA SER A 466 9.17 -20.29 18.22
C SER A 466 9.80 -20.95 19.46
N ARG A 467 11.08 -21.31 19.40
CA ARG A 467 11.84 -21.81 20.59
C ARG A 467 11.95 -20.76 21.68
N HIS A 468 11.95 -19.48 21.31
CA HIS A 468 12.06 -18.37 22.26
C HIS A 468 10.72 -18.01 22.92
N LYS A 469 9.58 -18.60 22.47
CA LYS A 469 8.25 -18.46 23.07
C LYS A 469 7.86 -17.01 23.42
N LYS A 470 8.19 -16.06 22.54
CA LYS A 470 7.90 -14.63 22.73
C LYS A 470 7.08 -14.01 21.60
N LEU A 471 7.01 -14.66 20.44
CA LEU A 471 6.30 -14.14 19.28
C LEU A 471 4.79 -14.26 19.50
N LYS A 472 4.15 -13.10 19.71
CA LYS A 472 2.72 -12.96 19.97
C LYS A 472 1.95 -12.54 18.73
N ASP A 473 2.59 -11.80 17.83
CA ASP A 473 1.91 -11.21 16.68
C ASP A 473 2.68 -11.55 15.40
N LEU A 474 1.96 -12.12 14.44
CA LEU A 474 2.47 -12.47 13.12
C LEU A 474 1.52 -11.96 12.04
N SER A 475 2.06 -11.22 11.09
CA SER A 475 1.33 -10.78 9.89
C SER A 475 2.09 -11.25 8.65
N LEU A 476 1.39 -12.01 7.81
CA LEU A 476 1.83 -12.62 6.55
C LEU A 476 0.82 -12.32 5.43
N SER A 477 0.22 -11.14 5.46
CA SER A 477 -0.79 -10.72 4.47
C SER A 477 -0.20 -10.66 3.06
N GLU A 478 -1.01 -10.93 2.03
CA GLU A 478 -0.63 -10.85 0.61
C GLU A 478 0.56 -11.78 0.26
N CYS A 479 0.67 -12.92 0.94
CA CYS A 479 1.70 -13.94 0.71
C CYS A 479 1.13 -15.16 -0.03
N TYR A 480 0.91 -15.01 -1.35
CA TYR A 480 0.12 -15.95 -2.15
C TYR A 480 0.67 -17.39 -2.29
N LYS A 481 1.94 -17.64 -1.94
CA LYS A 481 2.59 -18.96 -2.00
C LYS A 481 2.61 -19.70 -0.65
N ILE A 482 2.05 -19.12 0.41
CA ILE A 482 1.90 -19.79 1.70
C ILE A 482 0.72 -20.74 1.67
N THR A 483 0.89 -21.94 2.21
CA THR A 483 -0.16 -22.94 2.39
C THR A 483 -0.45 -23.22 3.86
N ASP A 484 -1.48 -24.04 4.10
CA ASP A 484 -1.84 -24.55 5.43
C ASP A 484 -0.63 -25.20 6.14
N ILE A 485 0.29 -25.83 5.40
CA ILE A 485 1.47 -26.52 5.94
C ILE A 485 2.41 -25.54 6.64
N GLY A 486 2.64 -24.35 6.05
CA GLY A 486 3.53 -23.34 6.61
C GLY A 486 3.00 -22.79 7.93
N ILE A 487 1.72 -22.39 7.93
CA ILE A 487 1.04 -21.84 9.11
C ILE A 487 0.88 -22.90 10.21
N GLN A 488 0.48 -24.13 9.87
CA GLN A 488 0.37 -25.22 10.84
C GLN A 488 1.70 -25.51 11.52
N ALA A 489 2.81 -25.54 10.76
CA ALA A 489 4.14 -25.73 11.32
C ALA A 489 4.53 -24.60 12.29
N PHE A 490 4.13 -23.37 11.98
CA PHE A 490 4.33 -22.21 12.85
C PHE A 490 3.50 -22.29 14.13
N CYS A 491 2.19 -22.59 14.04
CA CYS A 491 1.29 -22.70 15.20
C CYS A 491 1.76 -23.77 16.19
N LYS A 492 2.27 -24.91 15.70
CA LYS A 492 2.88 -25.96 16.54
C LYS A 492 4.06 -25.46 17.37
N GLY A 493 4.79 -24.46 16.88
CA GLY A 493 5.91 -23.85 17.58
C GLY A 493 5.49 -22.72 18.53
N SER A 494 4.50 -21.91 18.15
CA SER A 494 4.13 -20.68 18.87
C SER A 494 2.77 -20.79 19.58
N LEU A 495 2.78 -21.31 20.80
CA LEU A 495 1.55 -21.54 21.60
C LEU A 495 0.98 -20.27 22.26
N ILE A 496 1.71 -19.15 22.20
CA ILE A 496 1.32 -17.88 22.83
C ILE A 496 0.88 -16.82 21.81
N LEU A 497 0.55 -17.25 20.59
CA LEU A 497 0.11 -16.34 19.54
C LEU A 497 -1.20 -15.68 19.94
N GLU A 498 -1.22 -14.34 19.90
CA GLU A 498 -2.36 -13.49 20.23
C GLU A 498 -2.93 -12.84 18.95
N HIS A 499 -2.08 -12.46 17.99
CA HIS A 499 -2.52 -11.82 16.74
C HIS A 499 -1.99 -12.57 15.52
N LEU A 500 -2.88 -12.95 14.62
CA LEU A 500 -2.53 -13.51 13.32
C LEU A 500 -3.27 -12.79 12.19
N ASP A 501 -2.51 -12.31 11.22
CA ASP A 501 -3.03 -11.79 9.95
C ASP A 501 -2.45 -12.59 8.79
N VAL A 502 -3.31 -13.30 8.08
CA VAL A 502 -2.99 -14.07 6.86
C VAL A 502 -3.91 -13.68 5.72
N SER A 503 -4.31 -12.40 5.69
CA SER A 503 -5.22 -11.88 4.68
C SER A 503 -4.64 -12.05 3.27
N TYR A 504 -5.51 -12.21 2.27
CA TYR A 504 -5.19 -12.37 0.85
C TYR A 504 -4.27 -13.57 0.54
N CYS A 505 -4.19 -14.55 1.46
CA CYS A 505 -3.47 -15.80 1.24
C CYS A 505 -4.43 -16.86 0.66
N GLN A 506 -4.68 -16.78 -0.65
CA GLN A 506 -5.72 -17.55 -1.34
C GLN A 506 -5.58 -19.08 -1.28
N GLN A 507 -4.39 -19.59 -0.96
CA GLN A 507 -4.15 -21.03 -0.88
C GLN A 507 -4.65 -21.64 0.43
N LEU A 508 -4.87 -20.84 1.47
CA LEU A 508 -5.28 -21.28 2.80
C LEU A 508 -6.72 -21.81 2.82
N SER A 509 -6.95 -22.80 3.67
CA SER A 509 -8.22 -23.51 3.84
C SER A 509 -8.56 -23.69 5.33
N ASP A 510 -9.66 -24.37 5.63
CA ASP A 510 -10.12 -24.64 7.00
C ASP A 510 -9.04 -25.27 7.90
N GLU A 511 -8.03 -25.94 7.32
CA GLU A 511 -6.92 -26.54 8.06
C GLU A 511 -6.07 -25.52 8.84
N ILE A 512 -5.95 -24.25 8.40
CA ILE A 512 -5.30 -23.22 9.24
C ILE A 512 -6.07 -22.95 10.52
N ILE A 513 -7.40 -22.86 10.43
CA ILE A 513 -8.25 -22.54 11.58
C ILE A 513 -8.26 -23.71 12.56
N LYS A 514 -8.30 -24.94 12.04
CA LYS A 514 -8.10 -26.15 12.84
C LYS A 514 -6.75 -26.15 13.57
N ALA A 515 -5.68 -25.76 12.90
CA ALA A 515 -4.36 -25.63 13.55
C ALA A 515 -4.36 -24.57 14.66
N LEU A 516 -4.99 -23.41 14.42
CA LEU A 516 -5.12 -22.35 15.43
C LEU A 516 -5.96 -22.82 16.63
N ALA A 517 -7.09 -23.47 16.39
CA ALA A 517 -7.96 -24.00 17.43
C ALA A 517 -7.26 -25.06 18.32
N ILE A 518 -6.31 -25.82 17.76
CA ILE A 518 -5.54 -26.84 18.50
C ILE A 518 -4.40 -26.20 19.31
N TYR A 519 -3.64 -25.27 18.73
CA TYR A 519 -2.36 -24.81 19.29
C TYR A 519 -2.37 -23.39 19.88
N CYS A 520 -3.29 -22.52 19.44
CA CYS A 520 -3.26 -21.08 19.69
C CYS A 520 -4.59 -20.59 20.31
N SER A 521 -4.94 -21.10 21.50
CA SER A 521 -6.20 -20.76 22.18
C SER A 521 -6.26 -19.33 22.76
N ASN A 522 -5.12 -18.64 22.85
CA ASN A 522 -5.01 -17.27 23.37
C ASN A 522 -5.22 -16.19 22.29
N LEU A 523 -5.69 -16.58 21.10
CA LEU A 523 -5.86 -15.67 19.97
C LEU A 523 -6.90 -14.58 20.31
N THR A 524 -6.51 -13.32 20.15
CA THR A 524 -7.33 -12.13 20.37
C THR A 524 -7.67 -11.41 19.06
N TYR A 525 -6.83 -11.58 18.03
CA TYR A 525 -7.03 -11.01 16.70
C TYR A 525 -6.78 -12.06 15.63
N LEU A 526 -7.72 -12.20 14.70
CA LEU A 526 -7.57 -13.02 13.51
C LEU A 526 -8.07 -12.27 12.28
N SER A 527 -7.22 -12.15 11.27
CA SER A 527 -7.64 -11.73 9.93
C SER A 527 -7.35 -12.84 8.91
N ILE A 528 -8.41 -13.30 8.28
CA ILE A 528 -8.40 -14.24 7.15
C ILE A 528 -9.13 -13.65 5.94
N ALA A 529 -9.20 -12.32 5.88
CA ALA A 529 -9.85 -11.62 4.79
C ALA A 529 -9.23 -12.05 3.45
N GLY A 530 -10.05 -12.34 2.44
CA GLY A 530 -9.56 -12.74 1.13
C GLY A 530 -9.07 -14.19 1.04
N CYS A 531 -9.47 -15.05 1.96
CA CYS A 531 -9.23 -16.49 1.91
C CYS A 531 -10.51 -17.22 1.42
N PRO A 532 -10.69 -17.45 0.10
CA PRO A 532 -11.98 -17.88 -0.46
C PRO A 532 -12.35 -19.34 -0.15
N LYS A 533 -11.43 -20.14 0.40
CA LYS A 533 -11.65 -21.56 0.71
C LYS A 533 -12.11 -21.81 2.15
N ILE A 534 -12.27 -20.76 2.96
CA ILE A 534 -12.69 -20.89 4.35
C ILE A 534 -14.21 -21.06 4.44
N THR A 535 -14.67 -22.06 5.19
CA THR A 535 -16.09 -22.43 5.33
C THR A 535 -16.61 -22.28 6.76
N ASP A 536 -17.93 -22.46 6.95
CA ASP A 536 -18.57 -22.43 8.28
C ASP A 536 -18.00 -23.50 9.24
N SER A 537 -17.50 -24.63 8.73
CA SER A 537 -16.87 -25.68 9.54
C SER A 537 -15.59 -25.19 10.23
N ALA A 538 -14.82 -24.30 9.58
CA ALA A 538 -13.70 -23.65 10.24
C ALA A 538 -14.16 -22.74 11.37
N MET A 539 -15.23 -21.98 11.16
CA MET A 539 -15.75 -21.04 12.16
C MET A 539 -16.33 -21.75 13.38
N GLU A 540 -16.93 -22.93 13.19
CA GLU A 540 -17.33 -23.83 14.29
C GLU A 540 -16.13 -24.24 15.17
N LEU A 541 -15.03 -24.68 14.53
CA LEU A 541 -13.81 -25.07 15.26
C LEU A 541 -13.16 -23.89 15.97
N LEU A 542 -13.14 -22.71 15.32
CA LEU A 542 -12.62 -21.49 15.89
C LEU A 542 -13.41 -21.10 17.14
N SER A 543 -14.74 -21.05 17.04
CA SER A 543 -15.60 -20.62 18.13
C SER A 543 -15.55 -21.57 19.33
N ALA A 544 -15.37 -22.87 19.09
CA ALA A 544 -15.25 -23.88 20.15
C ALA A 544 -13.96 -23.79 20.99
N LYS A 545 -12.93 -23.06 20.54
CA LYS A 545 -11.60 -23.03 21.20
C LYS A 545 -11.06 -21.64 21.47
N CYS A 546 -11.29 -20.67 20.59
CA CYS A 546 -10.74 -19.32 20.66
C CYS A 546 -11.71 -18.34 21.34
N HIS A 547 -11.96 -18.55 22.65
CA HIS A 547 -12.93 -17.74 23.41
C HIS A 547 -12.48 -16.30 23.72
N TYR A 548 -11.19 -16.01 23.59
CA TYR A 548 -10.58 -14.69 23.82
C TYR A 548 -10.52 -13.80 22.57
N LEU A 549 -11.15 -14.24 21.48
CA LEU A 549 -11.13 -13.51 20.22
C LEU A 549 -11.91 -12.21 20.35
N HIS A 550 -11.24 -11.09 20.11
CA HIS A 550 -11.79 -9.73 20.19
C HIS A 550 -12.06 -9.13 18.81
N ILE A 551 -11.23 -9.46 17.82
CA ILE A 551 -11.31 -8.93 16.46
C ILE A 551 -11.23 -10.08 15.47
N LEU A 552 -12.22 -10.18 14.60
CA LEU A 552 -12.26 -11.14 13.51
C LEU A 552 -12.58 -10.43 12.19
N ASP A 553 -11.71 -10.62 11.20
CA ASP A 553 -11.94 -10.17 9.83
C ASP A 553 -12.02 -11.38 8.88
N VAL A 554 -13.21 -11.60 8.35
CA VAL A 554 -13.54 -12.66 7.37
C VAL A 554 -13.98 -12.06 6.03
N SER A 555 -13.63 -10.80 5.77
CA SER A 555 -14.07 -10.10 4.55
C SER A 555 -13.59 -10.84 3.28
N GLY A 556 -14.48 -11.06 2.31
CA GLY A 556 -14.16 -11.82 1.10
C GLY A 556 -14.13 -13.35 1.28
N CYS A 557 -14.42 -13.89 2.47
CA CYS A 557 -14.62 -15.33 2.63
C CYS A 557 -15.99 -15.73 2.07
N ILE A 558 -16.04 -15.99 0.76
CA ILE A 558 -17.29 -16.14 -0.02
C ILE A 558 -18.13 -17.39 0.32
N LEU A 559 -17.57 -18.36 1.06
CA LEU A 559 -18.24 -19.61 1.42
C LEU A 559 -18.88 -19.56 2.82
N LEU A 560 -18.73 -18.45 3.56
CA LEU A 560 -19.33 -18.29 4.88
C LEU A 560 -20.81 -17.92 4.77
N THR A 561 -21.64 -18.58 5.56
CA THR A 561 -23.09 -18.35 5.61
C THR A 561 -23.52 -17.84 6.97
N ASP A 562 -24.84 -17.67 7.17
CA ASP A 562 -25.43 -17.30 8.46
C ASP A 562 -24.99 -18.23 9.61
N GLN A 563 -24.66 -19.49 9.32
CA GLN A 563 -24.16 -20.46 10.30
C GLN A 563 -22.89 -19.98 11.00
N THR A 564 -22.02 -19.26 10.30
CA THR A 564 -20.83 -18.65 10.92
C THR A 564 -21.20 -17.73 12.08
N LEU A 565 -22.25 -16.92 11.92
CA LEU A 565 -22.66 -15.97 12.97
C LEU A 565 -23.26 -16.68 14.18
N GLU A 566 -24.04 -17.74 13.95
CA GLU A 566 -24.54 -18.60 15.02
C GLU A 566 -23.40 -19.25 15.80
N ASN A 567 -22.41 -19.81 15.09
CA ASN A 567 -21.24 -20.44 15.70
C ASN A 567 -20.42 -19.46 16.53
N LEU A 568 -20.16 -18.26 15.98
CA LEU A 568 -19.40 -17.20 16.68
C LEU A 568 -20.15 -16.66 17.90
N GLN A 569 -21.48 -16.53 17.82
CA GLN A 569 -22.33 -16.10 18.94
C GLN A 569 -22.25 -17.07 20.13
N ILE A 570 -22.15 -18.37 19.87
CA ILE A 570 -22.07 -19.40 20.93
C ILE A 570 -20.70 -19.38 21.61
N GLY A 571 -19.62 -19.34 20.83
CA GLY A 571 -18.26 -19.55 21.33
C GLY A 571 -17.44 -18.29 21.64
N CYS A 572 -17.52 -17.25 20.81
CA CYS A 572 -16.65 -16.07 20.89
C CYS A 572 -17.31 -14.90 21.65
N GLN A 573 -17.56 -15.08 22.94
CA GLN A 573 -18.28 -14.11 23.77
C GLN A 573 -17.56 -12.76 23.98
N GLN A 574 -16.25 -12.70 23.71
CA GLN A 574 -15.44 -11.49 23.85
C GLN A 574 -15.28 -10.71 22.53
N LEU A 575 -15.96 -11.14 21.46
CA LEU A 575 -15.84 -10.53 20.15
C LEU A 575 -16.40 -9.10 20.15
N ARG A 576 -15.55 -8.13 19.78
CA ARG A 576 -15.90 -6.70 19.77
C ARG A 576 -16.01 -6.15 18.36
N ILE A 577 -15.14 -6.58 17.46
CA ILE A 577 -15.06 -6.07 16.08
C ILE A 577 -15.18 -7.25 15.13
N LEU A 578 -16.19 -7.22 14.27
CA LEU A 578 -16.40 -8.23 13.24
C LEU A 578 -16.50 -7.57 11.86
N ARG A 579 -15.61 -7.95 10.95
CA ARG A 579 -15.61 -7.48 9.57
C ARG A 579 -15.97 -8.61 8.62
N MET A 580 -16.98 -8.37 7.80
CA MET A 580 -17.62 -9.32 6.89
C MET A 580 -17.97 -8.62 5.57
N GLN A 581 -17.05 -7.78 5.09
CA GLN A 581 -17.27 -7.13 3.80
C GLN A 581 -17.19 -8.18 2.69
N TYR A 582 -18.09 -8.12 1.72
CA TYR A 582 -18.12 -9.01 0.56
C TYR A 582 -18.39 -10.49 0.88
N CYS A 583 -19.10 -10.76 1.98
CA CYS A 583 -19.58 -12.09 2.34
C CYS A 583 -21.01 -12.31 1.83
N ARG A 584 -21.14 -12.60 0.53
CA ARG A 584 -22.44 -12.63 -0.19
C ARG A 584 -23.48 -13.64 0.31
N LEU A 585 -23.05 -14.69 1.01
CA LEU A 585 -23.94 -15.74 1.54
C LEU A 585 -24.40 -15.47 2.98
N ILE A 586 -23.94 -14.38 3.60
CA ILE A 586 -24.42 -13.93 4.92
C ILE A 586 -25.58 -12.94 4.71
N SER A 587 -26.73 -13.25 5.27
CA SER A 587 -27.96 -12.45 5.20
C SER A 587 -27.89 -11.21 6.08
N LYS A 588 -28.64 -10.18 5.68
CA LYS A 588 -28.78 -8.95 6.49
C LYS A 588 -29.44 -9.26 7.83
N GLU A 589 -30.39 -10.20 7.86
CA GLU A 589 -31.10 -10.63 9.05
C GLU A 589 -30.14 -11.21 10.10
N ALA A 590 -29.22 -12.09 9.68
CA ALA A 590 -28.22 -12.66 10.58
C ALA A 590 -27.24 -11.61 11.12
N VAL A 591 -26.81 -10.67 10.27
CA VAL A 591 -25.94 -9.54 10.69
C VAL A 591 -26.65 -8.65 11.71
N MET A 592 -27.93 -8.36 11.51
CA MET A 592 -28.72 -7.56 12.46
C MET A 592 -28.82 -8.25 13.83
N LYS A 593 -28.94 -9.58 13.89
CA LYS A 593 -28.87 -10.32 15.16
C LYS A 593 -27.49 -10.16 15.81
N MET A 594 -26.42 -10.32 15.04
CA MET A 594 -25.04 -10.19 15.52
C MET A 594 -24.69 -8.78 16.02
N SER A 595 -25.32 -7.74 15.46
CA SER A 595 -25.09 -6.34 15.83
C SER A 595 -25.35 -6.01 17.30
N SER A 596 -26.18 -6.80 17.98
CA SER A 596 -26.48 -6.65 19.41
C SER A 596 -25.36 -7.16 20.33
N ILE A 597 -24.41 -7.92 19.78
CA ILE A 597 -23.35 -8.63 20.50
C ILE A 597 -22.01 -7.92 20.32
N VAL A 598 -21.71 -7.48 19.10
CA VAL A 598 -20.44 -6.83 18.75
C VAL A 598 -20.54 -5.30 18.88
N GLN A 599 -19.43 -4.66 19.25
CA GLN A 599 -19.36 -3.20 19.38
C GLN A 599 -19.27 -2.49 18.02
N GLN A 600 -18.58 -3.12 17.06
CA GLN A 600 -18.39 -2.59 15.72
C GLN A 600 -18.54 -3.72 14.70
N GLN A 601 -19.29 -3.45 13.63
CA GLN A 601 -19.49 -4.36 12.52
C GLN A 601 -19.31 -3.65 11.18
N GLU A 602 -18.63 -4.30 10.25
CA GLU A 602 -18.54 -3.87 8.85
C GLU A 602 -19.09 -4.99 7.98
N TYR A 603 -20.11 -4.71 7.17
CA TYR A 603 -20.78 -5.72 6.35
C TYR A 603 -21.11 -5.18 4.97
N SER A 604 -20.93 -6.04 3.97
CA SER A 604 -21.35 -5.80 2.59
C SER A 604 -21.73 -7.15 1.95
N PRO A 605 -22.93 -7.29 1.37
CA PRO A 605 -23.34 -8.51 0.66
C PRO A 605 -22.81 -8.58 -0.79
N ASN A 606 -22.07 -7.55 -1.24
CA ASN A 606 -21.64 -7.47 -2.63
C ASN A 606 -20.63 -8.58 -2.97
N ASP A 607 -20.49 -8.89 -4.25
CA ASP A 607 -19.41 -9.78 -4.70
C ASP A 607 -18.03 -9.21 -4.33
N PRO A 608 -17.05 -10.08 -4.04
CA PRO A 608 -15.68 -9.66 -3.76
C PRO A 608 -15.12 -8.90 -4.98
N PRO A 609 -14.54 -7.71 -4.77
CA PRO A 609 -13.81 -7.00 -5.81
C PRO A 609 -12.68 -7.85 -6.40
N LEU A 610 -12.37 -7.64 -7.69
CA LEU A 610 -11.30 -8.39 -8.38
C LEU A 610 -9.91 -8.25 -7.74
N TRP A 611 -9.65 -7.17 -7.00
CA TRP A 611 -8.37 -6.97 -6.31
C TRP A 611 -8.14 -7.94 -5.13
N PHE A 612 -9.17 -8.69 -4.70
CA PHE A 612 -8.99 -9.88 -3.86
C PHE A 612 -8.22 -11.01 -4.57
N GLY A 613 -8.11 -10.93 -5.90
CA GLY A 613 -7.35 -11.84 -6.77
C GLY A 613 -8.08 -13.14 -7.13
N TYR A 614 -9.39 -13.22 -6.88
CA TYR A 614 -10.25 -14.34 -7.27
C TYR A 614 -11.63 -13.83 -7.74
N ASP A 615 -12.34 -14.65 -8.52
CA ASP A 615 -13.68 -14.35 -9.02
C ASP A 615 -14.78 -14.54 -7.94
N CYS A 616 -16.05 -14.22 -8.25
CA CYS A 616 -17.16 -14.41 -7.30
C CYS A 616 -17.40 -15.89 -6.88
N LYS A 617 -16.73 -16.85 -7.52
CA LYS A 617 -16.74 -18.28 -7.20
C LYS A 617 -15.48 -18.72 -6.43
N GLY A 618 -14.57 -17.80 -6.12
CA GLY A 618 -13.34 -18.09 -5.36
C GLY A 618 -12.25 -18.73 -6.20
N LYS A 619 -12.38 -18.71 -7.53
CA LYS A 619 -11.33 -19.19 -8.43
C LYS A 619 -10.27 -18.11 -8.60
N PRO A 620 -8.98 -18.43 -8.43
CA PRO A 620 -7.90 -17.47 -8.66
C PRO A 620 -7.98 -16.88 -10.07
N LEU A 621 -7.82 -15.56 -10.17
CA LEU A 621 -7.69 -14.89 -11.47
C LEU A 621 -6.34 -15.30 -12.07
N SER A 622 -6.35 -15.98 -13.21
CA SER A 622 -5.11 -16.32 -13.92
C SER A 622 -4.44 -15.04 -14.43
N GLU A 623 -3.10 -14.95 -14.40
CA GLU A 623 -2.29 -13.80 -14.89
C GLU A 623 -2.59 -13.36 -16.36
N GLN A 624 -3.42 -14.10 -17.10
CA GLN A 624 -3.90 -13.75 -18.45
C GLN A 624 -5.31 -13.14 -18.52
N GLN A 625 -6.02 -13.01 -17.40
CA GLN A 625 -7.39 -12.48 -17.35
C GLN A 625 -7.51 -11.00 -16.98
N ASP A 626 -6.39 -10.30 -16.80
CA ASP A 626 -6.40 -8.83 -16.65
C ASP A 626 -6.71 -8.08 -17.97
N THR A 627 -6.90 -8.79 -19.10
CA THR A 627 -7.24 -8.16 -20.39
C THR A 627 -8.45 -8.73 -21.14
N THR A 628 -9.11 -9.79 -20.67
CA THR A 628 -10.13 -10.49 -21.50
C THR A 628 -11.55 -10.60 -20.93
N GLN A 629 -11.85 -10.15 -19.71
CA GLN A 629 -13.22 -10.17 -19.17
C GLN A 629 -13.80 -8.76 -18.92
N LEU A 630 -13.90 -7.95 -19.98
CA LEU A 630 -14.79 -6.78 -20.04
C LEU A 630 -15.80 -6.87 -21.21
N LYS A 631 -15.99 -8.06 -21.79
CA LYS A 631 -17.06 -8.35 -22.75
C LYS A 631 -17.83 -9.58 -22.31
N GLY A 632 -19.05 -9.40 -21.80
CA GLY A 632 -19.94 -10.52 -21.55
C GLY A 632 -21.01 -10.31 -20.49
N SER A 633 -21.80 -9.24 -20.59
CA SER A 633 -23.16 -9.23 -20.02
C SER A 633 -24.01 -8.20 -20.77
N GLU A 634 -24.44 -8.59 -21.98
CA GLU A 634 -25.61 -7.97 -22.61
C GLU A 634 -26.86 -8.39 -21.82
N LEU A 635 -27.44 -7.44 -21.09
CA LEU A 635 -28.85 -7.46 -20.73
C LEU A 635 -29.56 -6.47 -21.64
N SER A 636 -30.55 -7.00 -22.34
CA SER A 636 -31.43 -6.35 -23.28
C SER A 636 -32.11 -5.11 -22.68
N VAL A 637 -31.82 -3.93 -23.24
CA VAL A 637 -32.67 -2.75 -23.10
C VAL A 637 -32.83 -2.12 -24.48
N LYS A 638 -34.10 -1.97 -24.86
CA LYS A 638 -34.60 -1.45 -26.12
C LYS A 638 -34.03 -0.05 -26.40
N GLU A 639 -33.70 0.19 -27.67
CA GLU A 639 -33.52 1.51 -28.24
C GLU A 639 -34.77 2.36 -28.01
N SER A 640 -34.64 3.48 -27.30
CA SER A 640 -35.42 4.68 -27.58
C SER A 640 -34.83 5.90 -26.86
N THR A 641 -34.59 6.94 -27.67
CA THR A 641 -34.55 8.37 -27.30
C THR A 641 -33.48 8.86 -26.32
N TYR A 642 -32.26 9.10 -26.79
CA TYR A 642 -31.36 10.12 -26.23
C TYR A 642 -30.51 10.76 -27.34
N SER A 643 -31.17 11.54 -28.20
CA SER A 643 -30.49 12.46 -29.13
C SER A 643 -30.78 13.94 -28.84
N ASN A 644 -31.55 14.27 -27.78
CA ASN A 644 -31.98 15.66 -27.53
C ASN A 644 -31.32 16.35 -26.31
N GLU A 645 -30.36 15.73 -25.62
CA GLU A 645 -29.69 16.36 -24.46
C GLU A 645 -28.27 16.86 -24.75
N GLN A 646 -27.67 16.50 -25.89
CA GLN A 646 -26.33 16.99 -26.25
C GLN A 646 -26.35 18.42 -26.84
N GLU A 647 -27.48 18.88 -27.38
CA GLU A 647 -27.61 20.24 -27.93
C GLU A 647 -27.99 21.29 -26.87
N ALA A 648 -28.59 20.89 -25.75
CA ALA A 648 -28.97 21.83 -24.68
C ALA A 648 -27.77 22.27 -23.81
N MET A 649 -26.72 21.44 -23.69
CA MET A 649 -25.60 21.70 -22.78
C MET A 649 -24.46 22.50 -23.43
N THR A 650 -24.38 22.53 -24.77
CA THR A 650 -23.40 23.33 -25.52
C THR A 650 -23.79 24.82 -25.62
N PHE A 651 -25.06 25.15 -25.41
CA PHE A 651 -25.52 26.55 -25.40
C PHE A 651 -25.28 27.28 -24.07
N SER A 652 -25.31 26.57 -22.94
CA SER A 652 -25.08 27.17 -21.61
C SER A 652 -23.62 27.50 -21.32
N ILE A 653 -22.66 26.79 -21.94
CA ILE A 653 -21.23 27.00 -21.68
C ILE A 653 -20.71 28.26 -22.40
N LYS A 654 -21.36 28.70 -23.48
CA LYS A 654 -20.96 29.93 -24.21
C LYS A 654 -21.48 31.23 -23.58
N GLN A 655 -22.40 31.17 -22.61
CA GLN A 655 -22.94 32.38 -21.97
C GLN A 655 -22.21 32.77 -20.67
N GLU A 656 -21.45 31.88 -20.04
CA GLU A 656 -20.69 32.22 -18.82
C GLU A 656 -19.29 32.79 -19.08
N GLU A 657 -18.74 32.66 -20.28
CA GLU A 657 -17.42 33.23 -20.64
C GLU A 657 -17.46 34.73 -21.01
N GLN A 658 -18.62 35.39 -20.99
CA GLN A 658 -18.75 36.84 -21.22
C GLN A 658 -19.02 37.67 -19.94
N LYS A 659 -18.91 37.07 -18.75
CA LYS A 659 -18.97 37.80 -17.48
C LYS A 659 -17.89 37.32 -16.48
N ILE A 660 -16.63 37.39 -16.87
CA ILE A 660 -15.48 37.49 -15.96
C ILE A 660 -14.54 38.57 -16.47
#